data_AF-A0A0G4LL53-F1
#
_entry.id   AF-A0A0G4LL53-F1
#
_cell.length_a   1.000
_cell.length_b   1.000
_cell.length_c   1.000
_cell.angle_alpha   90.00
_cell.angle_beta   90.00
_cell.angle_gamma   90.00
#
_symmetry.space_group_name_H-M   'P 1'
#
loop_
_entity.id
_entity.type
_entity.pdbx_description
1 polymer ?
#
loop_
_entity_poly.entity_id
_entity_poly.type
_entity_poly.pdbx_seq_one_letter_code
_entity_poly.pdbx_strand_id
1 'polypeptide(L)'
;MGSSVGANMPSPLVLRCRLQTEFLDGCVKHRRRVSMLHLTPRSSSLDTVFEELWDIEPTIGRGSFGVVRFERLRGHPSVRFQSSSHRVRAVKEISKRMPDGHHWDYMKELEAIAKFSQPNYAPFFVRTRGWFENAESVFITMEYYPLGDLRRFMDSQSPFPENLTSHIVRQLTRGINYMHASGFAHRDLKPANILVASTSPRWSVRIADFGISKQALEGGTYLRTMHIGTFGYMAPEVLGFNAQNNPRAAYSVTVDMWAIGVIALELLMKRHPFPNVSDLVGHVHGTRTVQYDGVFGVHPSDACRDFIGGLLTPHPAMRPSASVAVKHPWLKEIKVEIVDSEDDEPLFVEDHPQDEDITMRHRDAVTPASLPSLAWSNLRLTAGAPASDAGTLMSTQAGLQLDRSGLLPSFQALSLETTRYFVLRSDNQTDIETSIAHGIWTSSPRVNKIIEKGHTRSGGKVVFFFSVIKSQRFCGVAQMTSPMDWNHTDEHWVEDSWRGRFTVDWLCWTELSFSKVKHVPVSQRTPEPSKYGAMHLEISVIAGLVLAVGSTRSALDVGLSPLRIFLLAFIAQYSLFKAYRVFVYPRYVSGLRHLPGPTDGHFFIGQMAKQLLTPGPVDIFLDWMRKWPDEPLIRYLSIGNSETIMVNSPAVLKEMQQTKSYSFCKPKIAARMFSPITGHGILFAEGDIHKRQRNQLSRPFSLSNVKKLLPVLQGKARELCAALGRDMGPDAAKAVTVEPFFQKAALDVLAIASIGYDLGSLSTASACFHAVYDRIIHQPRLGHVLTFLDGHVPLRAWLPLPLNRRWLRDNALIRQMLLGKLQLQKRRVLRRREGPDEGPDKGPDKGDHVPSGQGRDLLSFILEECRGSPGQENWDDQELLDFVLNFIAGGHETIGTALTWASHVLSTRSDVQAQLHAEVEALYRGKPEAAWNPQYAEIESLRHLNNFVRELLRVYSPALFLPREASEDVTLANTLIPKGTLVVIVPAVTHFNTQIWGPDAEAFRPGRWDERGEKGEPGLDSDPYAFVPFLHGPRGCIGKAFAMITLKVMIIEMVREFGFTTPPGQNGVVEYANPNFTLRPKDNLRVVVEKRHMSDVVGGTR
;
A
#
# COMPACT_ATOMS: atom_id res chain seq x y z
N MET A 1 -30.23 54.29 7.32
CA MET A 1 -30.67 53.79 5.99
C MET A 1 -29.49 53.05 5.35
N GLY A 2 -29.75 52.14 4.39
CA GLY A 2 -28.70 51.45 3.62
C GLY A 2 -28.11 50.22 4.31
N SER A 3 -28.66 49.05 4.03
CA SER A 3 -28.15 47.74 4.47
C SER A 3 -27.67 46.91 3.29
N SER A 4 -26.53 46.23 3.44
CA SER A 4 -25.98 45.26 2.49
C SER A 4 -25.82 43.89 3.15
N VAL A 5 -26.94 43.30 3.57
CA VAL A 5 -27.00 41.93 4.12
C VAL A 5 -27.56 41.01 3.03
N GLY A 6 -26.71 40.18 2.42
CA GLY A 6 -27.10 39.43 1.22
C GLY A 6 -26.10 38.41 0.69
N ALA A 7 -25.66 37.47 1.53
CA ALA A 7 -24.99 36.24 1.09
C ALA A 7 -25.35 35.07 2.02
N ASN A 8 -25.36 33.85 1.48
CA ASN A 8 -25.49 32.57 2.20
C ASN A 8 -26.71 32.42 3.13
N MET A 9 -27.92 32.64 2.60
CA MET A 9 -29.07 31.83 3.04
C MET A 9 -29.38 30.76 1.98
N PRO A 10 -29.62 29.49 2.35
CA PRO A 10 -30.02 28.45 1.41
C PRO A 10 -31.36 28.77 0.76
N SER A 11 -31.55 28.38 -0.50
CA SER A 11 -32.81 28.64 -1.21
C SER A 11 -33.98 27.86 -0.60
N PRO A 12 -35.24 28.36 -0.71
CA PRO A 12 -36.43 27.68 -0.18
C PRO A 12 -36.52 26.22 -0.60
N LEU A 13 -36.13 25.92 -1.85
CA LEU A 13 -36.10 24.57 -2.41
C LEU A 13 -35.13 23.64 -1.65
N VAL A 14 -33.93 24.10 -1.30
CA VAL A 14 -32.96 23.33 -0.51
C VAL A 14 -33.47 23.11 0.91
N LEU A 15 -34.14 24.11 1.51
CA LEU A 15 -34.75 23.99 2.84
C LEU A 15 -35.92 22.99 2.84
N ARG A 16 -36.80 23.04 1.83
CA ARG A 16 -37.95 22.12 1.66
C ARG A 16 -37.52 20.66 1.47
N CYS A 17 -36.27 20.42 1.04
CA CYS A 17 -35.67 19.09 0.94
C CYS A 17 -34.87 18.63 2.18
N ARG A 18 -34.80 19.41 3.28
CA ARG A 18 -34.01 19.05 4.47
C ARG A 18 -34.79 18.13 5.42
N LEU A 19 -34.24 16.95 5.70
CA LEU A 19 -34.83 15.96 6.60
C LEU A 19 -34.44 16.23 8.07
N GLN A 20 -35.42 16.33 8.96
CA GLN A 20 -35.17 16.32 10.41
C GLN A 20 -34.67 14.93 10.81
N THR A 21 -33.45 14.84 11.31
CA THR A 21 -32.73 13.57 11.50
C THR A 21 -32.11 13.48 12.89
N GLU A 22 -32.41 12.39 13.58
CA GLU A 22 -31.79 11.94 14.82
C GLU A 22 -30.84 10.78 14.45
N PHE A 23 -29.56 10.91 14.79
CA PHE A 23 -28.55 9.89 14.50
C PHE A 23 -28.50 8.90 15.67
N LEU A 24 -28.68 7.61 15.38
CA LEU A 24 -28.68 6.52 16.35
C LEU A 24 -27.61 5.49 15.96
N ASP A 25 -27.27 4.59 16.88
CA ASP A 25 -26.23 3.59 16.60
C ASP A 25 -26.74 2.54 15.58
N GLY A 26 -26.16 2.57 14.37
CA GLY A 26 -26.53 1.68 13.26
C GLY A 26 -27.77 2.10 12.45
N CYS A 27 -28.52 3.13 12.84
CA CYS A 27 -29.67 3.63 12.08
C CYS A 27 -29.81 5.16 12.13
N VAL A 28 -30.51 5.74 11.16
CA VAL A 28 -30.90 7.16 11.18
C VAL A 28 -32.43 7.27 11.26
N LYS A 29 -32.90 8.05 12.23
CA LYS A 29 -34.31 8.24 12.51
C LYS A 29 -34.76 9.58 11.95
N HIS A 30 -35.72 9.57 11.03
CA HIS A 30 -36.22 10.77 10.37
C HIS A 30 -37.62 11.11 10.86
N ARG A 31 -37.82 12.37 11.28
CA ARG A 31 -39.17 12.90 11.55
C ARG A 31 -39.72 13.53 10.29
N ARG A 32 -40.83 13.00 9.80
CA ARG A 32 -41.50 13.45 8.58
C ARG A 32 -42.94 13.84 8.90
N ARG A 33 -43.27 15.13 8.74
CA ARG A 33 -44.67 15.55 8.68
C ARG A 33 -45.24 15.14 7.33
N VAL A 34 -46.45 14.58 7.37
CA VAL A 34 -47.28 14.36 6.18
C VAL A 34 -48.61 15.04 6.45
N SER A 35 -48.83 16.18 5.79
CA SER A 35 -50.14 16.83 5.81
C SER A 35 -51.03 16.14 4.78
N MET A 36 -52.10 15.48 5.23
CA MET A 36 -53.04 14.80 4.34
C MET A 36 -54.03 15.79 3.74
N LEU A 37 -53.70 16.32 2.56
CA LEU A 37 -54.59 17.21 1.81
C LEU A 37 -55.64 16.42 1.02
N HIS A 38 -56.87 16.48 1.54
CA HIS A 38 -58.14 16.31 0.83
C HIS A 38 -58.44 14.99 0.09
N LEU A 39 -59.16 14.11 0.79
CA LEU A 39 -60.45 13.63 0.26
C LEU A 39 -61.58 14.20 1.13
N THR A 40 -62.54 14.87 0.48
CA THR A 40 -63.71 15.59 1.06
C THR A 40 -63.42 16.93 1.79
N PRO A 41 -64.22 18.00 1.56
CA PRO A 41 -63.96 19.34 2.10
C PRO A 41 -64.77 19.64 3.38
N ARG A 42 -64.50 18.93 4.50
CA ARG A 42 -65.06 19.29 5.84
C ARG A 42 -64.34 18.60 7.02
N SER A 43 -63.02 18.69 7.07
CA SER A 43 -62.24 18.24 8.25
C SER A 43 -61.00 19.12 8.45
N SER A 44 -60.53 19.23 9.69
CA SER A 44 -59.26 19.91 10.02
C SER A 44 -58.06 19.05 9.62
N SER A 45 -57.00 19.70 9.13
CA SER A 45 -55.75 19.03 8.76
C SER A 45 -55.01 18.51 9.99
N LEU A 46 -55.18 17.20 10.27
CA LEU A 46 -54.43 16.48 11.29
C LEU A 46 -52.99 16.22 10.78
N ASP A 47 -52.12 17.21 11.03
CA ASP A 47 -50.71 17.22 10.66
C ASP A 47 -49.97 16.07 11.38
N THR A 48 -49.88 14.92 10.71
CA THR A 48 -49.45 13.67 11.34
C THR A 48 -47.93 13.52 11.18
N VAL A 49 -47.23 13.45 12.31
CA VAL A 49 -45.77 13.21 12.35
C VAL A 49 -45.52 11.71 12.32
N PHE A 50 -44.84 11.24 11.27
CA PHE A 50 -44.34 9.87 11.18
C PHE A 50 -42.85 9.85 11.51
N GLU A 51 -42.41 8.83 12.27
CA GLU A 51 -41.00 8.56 12.53
C GLU A 51 -40.53 7.39 11.64
N GLU A 52 -39.69 7.69 10.64
CA GLU A 52 -39.10 6.69 9.75
C GLU A 52 -37.72 6.25 10.30
N LEU A 53 -37.58 5.00 10.73
CA LEU A 53 -36.29 4.40 11.14
C LEU A 53 -35.61 3.74 9.95
N TRP A 54 -34.43 4.21 9.57
CA TRP A 54 -33.65 3.70 8.44
C TRP A 54 -32.37 3.01 8.93
N ASP A 55 -32.33 1.69 8.83
CA ASP A 55 -31.17 0.86 9.18
C ASP A 55 -30.05 1.01 8.15
N ILE A 56 -28.81 1.18 8.60
CA ILE A 56 -27.65 1.46 7.75
C ILE A 56 -26.92 0.16 7.39
N GLU A 57 -26.96 -0.21 6.11
CA GLU A 57 -26.31 -1.41 5.59
C GLU A 57 -24.89 -1.14 5.06
N PRO A 58 -24.03 -2.18 4.95
CA PRO A 58 -22.68 -2.06 4.41
C PRO A 58 -22.62 -1.40 3.03
N THR A 59 -21.58 -0.59 2.83
CA THR A 59 -21.36 0.27 1.66
C THR A 59 -21.28 -0.51 0.35
N ILE A 60 -22.15 -0.19 -0.62
CA ILE A 60 -22.19 -0.85 -1.94
C ILE A 60 -21.15 -0.26 -2.92
N GLY A 61 -20.66 0.96 -2.69
CA GLY A 61 -19.57 1.55 -3.47
C GLY A 61 -18.95 2.81 -2.87
N ARG A 62 -17.73 3.15 -3.30
CA ARG A 62 -17.08 4.44 -3.05
C ARG A 62 -16.94 5.21 -4.37
N GLY A 63 -17.50 6.41 -4.42
CA GLY A 63 -17.32 7.34 -5.54
C GLY A 63 -16.10 8.24 -5.35
N SER A 64 -15.79 9.07 -6.35
CA SER A 64 -14.63 9.97 -6.29
C SER A 64 -14.76 11.14 -5.30
N PHE A 65 -15.95 11.36 -4.73
CA PHE A 65 -16.25 12.50 -3.84
C PHE A 65 -17.09 12.13 -2.60
N GLY A 66 -17.25 10.85 -2.28
CA GLY A 66 -18.08 10.42 -1.16
C GLY A 66 -18.25 8.92 -0.97
N VAL A 67 -18.80 8.54 0.19
CA VAL A 67 -19.19 7.16 0.53
C VAL A 67 -20.69 7.01 0.25
N VAL A 68 -21.08 6.01 -0.54
CA VAL A 68 -22.51 5.73 -0.80
C VAL A 68 -22.95 4.54 0.05
N ARG A 69 -23.59 4.83 1.19
CA ARG A 69 -24.21 3.83 2.07
C ARG A 69 -25.59 3.45 1.55
N PHE A 70 -26.01 2.22 1.84
CA PHE A 70 -27.35 1.73 1.56
C PHE A 70 -28.16 1.78 2.85
N GLU A 71 -29.45 2.11 2.75
CA GLU A 71 -30.33 2.19 3.92
C GLU A 71 -31.67 1.54 3.64
N ARG A 72 -32.20 0.81 4.64
CA ARG A 72 -33.49 0.12 4.58
C ARG A 72 -34.44 0.65 5.62
N LEU A 73 -35.67 0.94 5.22
CA LEU A 73 -36.73 1.37 6.13
C LEU A 73 -37.17 0.18 7.00
N ARG A 74 -36.96 0.31 8.32
CA ARG A 74 -37.45 -0.63 9.34
C ARG A 74 -38.98 -0.57 9.35
N GLY A 75 -39.63 -1.71 9.15
CA GLY A 75 -41.07 -1.76 8.84
C GLY A 75 -41.95 -1.32 10.01
N HIS A 76 -42.74 -0.26 9.83
CA HIS A 76 -43.74 0.17 10.80
C HIS A 76 -45.07 -0.59 10.59
N PRO A 77 -45.72 -1.15 11.63
CA PRO A 77 -46.95 -1.93 11.47
C PRO A 77 -48.12 -1.19 10.80
N SER A 78 -48.13 0.14 10.88
CA SER A 78 -49.24 1.02 10.49
C SER A 78 -49.32 1.37 9.00
N VAL A 79 -48.30 1.06 8.19
CA VAL A 79 -48.18 1.60 6.81
C VAL A 79 -48.21 0.47 5.78
N ARG A 80 -49.41 -0.02 5.45
CA ARG A 80 -49.63 -1.15 4.52
C ARG A 80 -49.53 -0.82 3.02
N PHE A 81 -49.31 0.45 2.64
CA PHE A 81 -49.43 0.93 1.25
C PHE A 81 -48.15 1.56 0.65
N GLN A 82 -46.96 1.27 1.17
CA GLN A 82 -45.70 1.68 0.52
C GLN A 82 -45.16 0.59 -0.42
N SER A 83 -44.90 0.98 -1.67
CA SER A 83 -44.27 0.13 -2.69
C SER A 83 -42.90 -0.40 -2.23
N SER A 84 -42.50 -1.58 -2.73
CA SER A 84 -41.21 -2.21 -2.43
C SER A 84 -40.01 -1.29 -2.72
N SER A 85 -40.12 -0.42 -3.73
CA SER A 85 -39.13 0.60 -4.10
C SER A 85 -38.90 1.69 -3.03
N HIS A 86 -39.83 1.87 -2.10
CA HIS A 86 -39.73 2.86 -1.02
C HIS A 86 -39.07 2.31 0.24
N ARG A 87 -38.92 0.99 0.35
CA ARG A 87 -38.30 0.34 1.53
C ARG A 87 -36.77 0.44 1.56
N VAL A 88 -36.14 0.94 0.50
CA VAL A 88 -34.68 1.04 0.34
C VAL A 88 -34.29 2.38 -0.29
N ARG A 89 -33.11 2.91 0.06
CA ARG A 89 -32.52 4.13 -0.53
C ARG A 89 -30.99 4.08 -0.52
N ALA A 90 -30.37 4.86 -1.40
CA ALA A 90 -28.94 5.15 -1.36
C ALA A 90 -28.71 6.47 -0.61
N VAL A 91 -27.61 6.61 0.13
CA VAL A 91 -27.23 7.87 0.78
C VAL A 91 -25.76 8.19 0.52
N LYS A 92 -25.51 9.29 -0.18
CA LYS A 92 -24.18 9.83 -0.47
C LYS A 92 -23.73 10.70 0.71
N GLU A 93 -22.66 10.30 1.37
CA GLU A 93 -21.95 11.11 2.37
C GLU A 93 -20.88 11.97 1.69
N ILE A 94 -20.89 13.27 1.97
CA ILE A 94 -19.97 14.29 1.45
C ILE A 94 -19.41 15.10 2.62
N SER A 95 -18.10 15.17 2.80
CA SER A 95 -17.53 15.95 3.91
C SER A 95 -17.66 17.46 3.67
N LYS A 96 -17.93 18.19 4.75
CA LYS A 96 -18.01 19.66 4.78
C LYS A 96 -16.65 20.34 4.71
N ARG A 97 -15.57 19.62 5.02
CA ARG A 97 -14.18 20.12 5.02
C ARG A 97 -13.44 19.51 3.83
N MET A 98 -12.77 20.34 3.03
CA MET A 98 -11.87 19.84 1.99
C MET A 98 -10.51 19.43 2.59
N PRO A 99 -9.68 18.63 1.89
CA PRO A 99 -8.38 18.17 2.39
C PRO A 99 -7.35 19.28 2.66
N ASP A 100 -7.63 20.51 2.24
CA ASP A 100 -6.84 21.72 2.45
C ASP A 100 -7.41 22.62 3.57
N GLY A 101 -8.41 22.15 4.31
CA GLY A 101 -9.04 22.86 5.42
C GLY A 101 -10.12 23.87 5.01
N HIS A 102 -10.31 24.16 3.71
CA HIS A 102 -11.34 25.09 3.29
C HIS A 102 -12.75 24.47 3.37
N HIS A 103 -13.70 25.26 3.88
CA HIS A 103 -15.13 24.99 3.71
C HIS A 103 -15.56 25.43 2.31
N TRP A 104 -16.10 24.50 1.54
CA TRP A 104 -16.63 24.75 0.20
C TRP A 104 -18.15 24.97 0.22
N ASP A 105 -18.66 25.76 -0.72
CA ASP A 105 -20.08 26.11 -0.83
C ASP A 105 -20.91 24.95 -1.40
N TYR A 106 -21.28 24.01 -0.52
CA TYR A 106 -22.10 22.86 -0.86
C TYR A 106 -23.58 23.19 -1.13
N MET A 107 -24.03 24.42 -0.86
CA MET A 107 -25.42 24.82 -1.11
C MET A 107 -25.74 24.81 -2.61
N LYS A 108 -24.76 25.03 -3.49
CA LYS A 108 -24.94 24.95 -4.95
C LYS A 108 -25.06 23.52 -5.48
N GLU A 109 -24.40 22.54 -4.85
CA GLU A 109 -24.61 21.13 -5.19
C GLU A 109 -25.98 20.65 -4.68
N LEU A 110 -26.39 21.08 -3.47
CA LEU A 110 -27.74 20.83 -2.95
C LEU A 110 -28.85 21.50 -3.77
N GLU A 111 -28.65 22.73 -4.23
CA GLU A 111 -29.59 23.45 -5.12
C GLU A 111 -29.70 22.76 -6.48
N ALA A 112 -28.54 22.35 -7.04
CA ALA A 112 -28.41 21.38 -8.12
C ALA A 112 -29.37 20.19 -7.98
N ILE A 113 -29.15 19.44 -6.90
CA ILE A 113 -29.82 18.17 -6.63
C ILE A 113 -31.32 18.36 -6.34
N ALA A 114 -31.70 19.37 -5.56
CA ALA A 114 -33.10 19.68 -5.28
C ALA A 114 -33.85 20.13 -6.55
N LYS A 115 -33.23 20.97 -7.41
CA LYS A 115 -33.84 21.44 -8.67
C LYS A 115 -34.12 20.30 -9.63
N PHE A 116 -33.13 19.44 -9.90
CA PHE A 116 -33.29 18.33 -10.83
C PHE A 116 -33.98 17.08 -10.24
N SER A 117 -34.47 17.16 -9.00
CA SER A 117 -35.32 16.14 -8.38
C SER A 117 -36.83 16.45 -8.42
N GLN A 118 -37.22 17.56 -9.05
CA GLN A 118 -38.63 17.85 -9.33
C GLN A 118 -39.21 16.84 -10.36
N PRO A 119 -40.53 16.53 -10.34
CA PRO A 119 -41.11 15.47 -11.16
C PRO A 119 -40.90 15.61 -12.68
N ASN A 120 -40.85 16.85 -13.18
CA ASN A 120 -40.55 17.19 -14.58
C ASN A 120 -39.13 16.78 -15.03
N TYR A 121 -38.19 16.59 -14.11
CA TYR A 121 -36.81 16.16 -14.39
C TYR A 121 -36.55 14.67 -14.07
N ALA A 122 -37.48 14.01 -13.37
CA ALA A 122 -37.41 12.59 -13.00
C ALA A 122 -37.24 11.59 -14.18
N PRO A 123 -37.56 11.92 -15.46
CA PRO A 123 -37.18 11.06 -16.60
C PRO A 123 -35.69 11.06 -16.95
N PHE A 124 -34.89 11.99 -16.40
CA PHE A 124 -33.48 12.18 -16.81
C PHE A 124 -32.47 12.13 -15.65
N PHE A 125 -32.89 12.41 -14.42
CA PHE A 125 -32.02 12.57 -13.26
C PHE A 125 -32.42 11.65 -12.09
N VAL A 126 -31.44 11.27 -11.27
CA VAL A 126 -31.69 10.54 -10.01
C VAL A 126 -32.38 11.46 -9.00
N ARG A 127 -33.56 11.07 -8.54
CA ARG A 127 -34.35 11.86 -7.57
C ARG A 127 -33.76 11.76 -6.17
N THR A 128 -33.55 12.90 -5.51
CA THR A 128 -33.30 12.94 -4.07
C THR A 128 -34.58 12.67 -3.29
N ARG A 129 -34.48 11.95 -2.18
CA ARG A 129 -35.54 11.85 -1.16
C ARG A 129 -35.36 12.86 -0.01
N GLY A 130 -34.41 13.78 -0.16
CA GLY A 130 -34.03 14.81 0.80
C GLY A 130 -32.59 14.67 1.29
N TRP A 131 -32.12 15.65 2.06
CA TRP A 131 -30.75 15.69 2.60
C TRP A 131 -30.75 15.99 4.09
N PHE A 132 -29.69 15.60 4.78
CA PHE A 132 -29.45 15.89 6.19
C PHE A 132 -27.95 16.09 6.44
N GLU A 133 -27.57 16.46 7.66
CA GLU A 133 -26.17 16.78 7.98
C GLU A 133 -25.86 16.54 9.46
N ASN A 134 -24.58 16.28 9.77
CA ASN A 134 -24.03 16.37 11.12
C ASN A 134 -22.94 17.47 11.16
N ALA A 135 -22.06 17.45 12.15
CA ALA A 135 -20.96 18.41 12.29
C ALA A 135 -19.87 18.30 11.20
N GLU A 136 -19.74 17.16 10.54
CA GLU A 136 -18.59 16.83 9.67
C GLU A 136 -18.98 16.59 8.21
N SER A 137 -20.20 16.10 7.97
CA SER A 137 -20.69 15.62 6.68
C SER A 137 -22.11 16.09 6.37
N VAL A 138 -22.38 16.19 5.06
CA VAL A 138 -23.70 16.30 4.45
C VAL A 138 -24.06 14.94 3.86
N PHE A 139 -25.31 14.54 4.03
CA PHE A 139 -25.86 13.26 3.58
C PHE A 139 -27.01 13.51 2.62
N ILE A 140 -26.89 13.03 1.40
CA ILE A 140 -27.90 13.20 0.35
C ILE A 140 -28.57 11.85 0.10
N THR A 141 -29.85 11.75 0.44
CA THR A 141 -30.64 10.53 0.20
C THR A 141 -31.15 10.52 -1.24
N MET A 142 -31.12 9.36 -1.88
CA MET A 142 -31.40 9.17 -3.29
C MET A 142 -32.17 7.87 -3.51
N GLU A 143 -32.93 7.81 -4.59
CA GLU A 143 -33.47 6.54 -5.09
C GLU A 143 -32.35 5.51 -5.33
N TYR A 144 -32.62 4.26 -4.98
CA TYR A 144 -31.70 3.15 -5.22
C TYR A 144 -32.01 2.45 -6.55
N TYR A 145 -31.01 2.37 -7.43
CA TYR A 145 -31.11 1.76 -8.75
C TYR A 145 -30.43 0.38 -8.73
N PRO A 146 -31.18 -0.73 -8.67
CA PRO A 146 -30.64 -2.06 -8.39
C PRO A 146 -29.73 -2.62 -9.50
N LEU A 147 -29.93 -2.17 -10.74
CA LEU A 147 -29.08 -2.51 -11.88
C LEU A 147 -27.69 -1.84 -11.80
N GLY A 148 -27.55 -0.80 -10.98
CA GLY A 148 -26.32 -0.04 -10.83
C GLY A 148 -26.04 0.92 -11.99
N ASP A 149 -24.76 1.17 -12.21
CA ASP A 149 -24.23 2.12 -13.18
C ASP A 149 -24.01 1.54 -14.59
N LEU A 150 -23.97 2.40 -15.60
CA LEU A 150 -23.78 2.05 -17.01
C LEU A 150 -22.39 1.41 -17.27
N ARG A 151 -21.38 1.71 -16.45
CA ARG A 151 -20.03 1.14 -16.62
C ARG A 151 -20.06 -0.38 -16.46
N ARG A 152 -20.86 -0.92 -15.53
CA ARG A 152 -21.05 -2.38 -15.36
C ARG A 152 -21.47 -3.09 -16.64
N PHE A 153 -22.38 -2.48 -17.42
CA PHE A 153 -22.85 -3.03 -18.69
C PHE A 153 -21.83 -2.84 -19.81
N MET A 154 -21.09 -1.72 -19.79
CA MET A 154 -19.97 -1.48 -20.69
C MET A 154 -18.82 -2.50 -20.50
N ASP A 155 -18.53 -2.93 -19.28
CA ASP A 155 -17.47 -3.91 -19.00
C ASP A 155 -17.90 -5.39 -19.16
N SER A 156 -19.21 -5.69 -19.28
CA SER A 156 -19.74 -7.07 -19.31
C SER A 156 -20.38 -7.52 -20.62
N GLN A 157 -20.98 -6.62 -21.41
CA GLN A 157 -21.69 -6.96 -22.65
C GLN A 157 -20.79 -6.84 -23.91
N SER A 158 -21.29 -7.29 -25.06
CA SER A 158 -20.78 -6.93 -26.39
C SER A 158 -20.84 -5.40 -26.64
N PRO A 159 -20.23 -4.87 -27.72
CA PRO A 159 -20.49 -3.50 -28.17
C PRO A 159 -22.00 -3.21 -28.28
N PHE A 160 -22.41 -2.01 -27.88
CA PHE A 160 -23.82 -1.62 -27.89
C PHE A 160 -24.24 -1.32 -29.34
N PRO A 161 -25.36 -1.90 -29.84
CA PRO A 161 -25.93 -1.55 -31.14
C PRO A 161 -26.14 -0.03 -31.29
N GLU A 162 -26.01 0.49 -32.51
CA GLU A 162 -26.03 1.94 -32.74
C GLU A 162 -27.37 2.59 -32.36
N ASN A 163 -28.48 1.92 -32.64
CA ASN A 163 -29.83 2.36 -32.23
C ASN A 163 -29.97 2.44 -30.70
N LEU A 164 -29.42 1.46 -29.96
CA LEU A 164 -29.42 1.46 -28.50
C LEU A 164 -28.49 2.54 -27.92
N THR A 165 -27.32 2.73 -28.53
CA THR A 165 -26.38 3.79 -28.15
C THR A 165 -26.99 5.17 -28.38
N SER A 166 -27.61 5.41 -29.54
CA SER A 166 -28.39 6.63 -29.81
C SER A 166 -29.51 6.82 -28.78
N HIS A 167 -30.25 5.76 -28.42
CA HIS A 167 -31.33 5.85 -27.42
C HIS A 167 -30.85 6.26 -26.02
N ILE A 168 -29.68 5.77 -25.59
CA ILE A 168 -29.04 6.17 -24.32
C ILE A 168 -28.49 7.60 -24.42
N VAL A 169 -27.72 7.90 -25.48
CA VAL A 169 -27.13 9.23 -25.71
C VAL A 169 -28.21 10.32 -25.85
N ARG A 170 -29.37 9.99 -26.42
CA ARG A 170 -30.54 10.88 -26.52
C ARG A 170 -31.11 11.24 -25.16
N GLN A 171 -31.16 10.30 -24.21
CA GLN A 171 -31.57 10.58 -22.83
C GLN A 171 -30.55 11.50 -22.13
N LEU A 172 -29.26 11.19 -22.26
CA LEU A 172 -28.18 12.03 -21.70
C LEU A 172 -28.21 13.45 -22.26
N THR A 173 -28.27 13.60 -23.58
CA THR A 173 -28.28 14.92 -24.26
C THR A 173 -29.54 15.71 -23.92
N ARG A 174 -30.71 15.07 -23.76
CA ARG A 174 -31.94 15.74 -23.28
C ARG A 174 -31.81 16.21 -21.83
N GLY A 175 -31.33 15.37 -20.91
CA GLY A 175 -31.09 15.75 -19.52
C GLY A 175 -30.11 16.92 -19.40
N ILE A 176 -28.96 16.80 -20.07
CA ILE A 176 -27.93 17.84 -20.11
C ILE A 176 -28.45 19.15 -20.75
N ASN A 177 -29.34 19.08 -21.76
CA ASN A 177 -30.04 20.27 -22.28
C ASN A 177 -30.92 20.96 -21.22
N TYR A 178 -31.69 20.23 -20.42
CA TYR A 178 -32.45 20.83 -19.30
C TYR A 178 -31.54 21.43 -18.23
N MET A 179 -30.36 20.83 -17.99
CA MET A 179 -29.36 21.35 -17.05
C MET A 179 -28.73 22.65 -17.56
N HIS A 180 -28.28 22.69 -18.82
CA HIS A 180 -27.69 23.86 -19.47
C HIS A 180 -28.69 25.01 -19.59
N ALA A 181 -29.93 24.74 -20.01
CA ALA A 181 -31.00 25.74 -20.05
C ALA A 181 -31.38 26.27 -18.65
N SER A 182 -31.12 25.49 -17.60
CA SER A 182 -31.30 25.87 -16.20
C SER A 182 -30.13 26.66 -15.59
N GLY A 183 -29.07 26.94 -16.35
CA GLY A 183 -27.87 27.65 -15.89
C GLY A 183 -26.79 26.79 -15.24
N PHE A 184 -26.93 25.46 -15.27
CA PHE A 184 -26.02 24.50 -14.63
C PHE A 184 -25.23 23.69 -15.66
N ALA A 185 -24.17 23.01 -15.22
CA ALA A 185 -23.37 22.07 -16.02
C ALA A 185 -22.87 20.91 -15.15
N HIS A 186 -22.63 19.75 -15.74
CA HIS A 186 -22.40 18.49 -15.02
C HIS A 186 -20.95 18.29 -14.55
N ARG A 187 -19.96 18.60 -15.40
CA ARG A 187 -18.50 18.62 -15.10
C ARG A 187 -17.85 17.32 -14.58
N ASP A 188 -18.60 16.24 -14.39
CA ASP A 188 -18.09 14.91 -14.02
C ASP A 188 -18.81 13.77 -14.78
N LEU A 189 -19.36 14.06 -15.97
CA LEU A 189 -20.15 13.07 -16.72
C LEU A 189 -19.27 11.93 -17.21
N LYS A 190 -19.60 10.70 -16.79
CA LYS A 190 -18.89 9.45 -17.08
C LYS A 190 -19.83 8.27 -16.84
N PRO A 191 -19.59 7.06 -17.40
CA PRO A 191 -20.49 5.92 -17.28
C PRO A 191 -20.79 5.47 -15.83
N ALA A 192 -19.89 5.75 -14.87
CA ALA A 192 -20.10 5.47 -13.46
C ALA A 192 -21.11 6.43 -12.77
N ASN A 193 -21.39 7.60 -13.37
CA ASN A 193 -22.35 8.60 -12.90
C ASN A 193 -23.68 8.53 -13.68
N ILE A 194 -23.93 7.43 -14.39
CA ILE A 194 -25.16 7.20 -15.16
C ILE A 194 -25.76 5.89 -14.65
N LEU A 195 -26.87 5.94 -13.93
CA LEU A 195 -27.55 4.77 -13.38
C LEU A 195 -28.56 4.21 -14.38
N VAL A 196 -28.74 2.88 -14.38
CA VAL A 196 -29.70 2.18 -15.24
C VAL A 196 -31.00 1.95 -14.46
N ALA A 197 -32.10 2.49 -14.96
CA ALA A 197 -33.44 2.39 -14.40
C ALA A 197 -34.19 1.14 -14.88
N SER A 198 -34.05 0.81 -16.17
CA SER A 198 -34.46 -0.48 -16.72
C SER A 198 -33.69 -0.77 -18.01
N THR A 199 -33.63 -2.04 -18.40
CA THR A 199 -33.17 -2.51 -19.72
C THR A 199 -34.32 -3.02 -20.60
N SER A 200 -35.54 -3.16 -20.06
CA SER A 200 -36.74 -3.72 -20.73
C SER A 200 -38.01 -2.93 -20.35
N PRO A 201 -38.99 -2.75 -21.24
CA PRO A 201 -38.96 -3.06 -22.69
C PRO A 201 -38.06 -2.09 -23.49
N ARG A 202 -37.59 -1.00 -22.86
CA ARG A 202 -36.60 -0.05 -23.43
C ARG A 202 -35.59 0.35 -22.37
N TRP A 203 -34.37 0.67 -22.78
CA TRP A 203 -33.31 1.13 -21.88
C TRP A 203 -33.58 2.53 -21.35
N SER A 204 -33.72 2.64 -20.03
CA SER A 204 -34.01 3.88 -19.31
C SER A 204 -32.83 4.19 -18.39
N VAL A 205 -32.25 5.39 -18.50
CA VAL A 205 -31.05 5.80 -17.73
C VAL A 205 -31.28 7.11 -16.96
N ARG A 206 -30.51 7.33 -15.89
CA ARG A 206 -30.58 8.53 -15.04
C ARG A 206 -29.19 9.08 -14.74
N ILE A 207 -29.04 10.39 -14.89
CA ILE A 207 -27.81 11.13 -14.57
C ILE A 207 -27.72 11.34 -13.05
N ALA A 208 -26.55 11.08 -12.48
CA ALA A 208 -26.25 11.18 -11.05
C ALA A 208 -24.94 11.97 -10.81
N ASP A 209 -24.67 12.38 -9.57
CA ASP A 209 -23.42 13.01 -9.14
C ASP A 209 -22.95 14.21 -9.99
N PHE A 210 -23.67 15.32 -9.82
CA PHE A 210 -23.36 16.61 -10.45
C PHE A 210 -22.09 17.22 -9.84
N GLY A 211 -21.04 17.37 -10.64
CA GLY A 211 -19.73 17.86 -10.18
C GLY A 211 -19.61 19.37 -10.00
N ILE A 212 -20.68 20.08 -9.56
CA ILE A 212 -20.64 21.56 -9.46
C ILE A 212 -19.67 22.03 -8.37
N SER A 213 -19.44 21.20 -7.35
CA SER A 213 -18.38 21.34 -6.33
C SER A 213 -17.02 21.71 -6.91
N LYS A 214 -16.65 21.18 -8.08
CA LYS A 214 -15.40 21.47 -8.77
C LYS A 214 -15.25 22.95 -9.17
N GLN A 215 -16.35 23.66 -9.41
CA GLN A 215 -16.33 25.06 -9.87
C GLN A 215 -15.75 26.02 -8.82
N ALA A 216 -15.91 25.73 -7.52
CA ALA A 216 -15.31 26.53 -6.46
C ALA A 216 -13.77 26.42 -6.41
N LEU A 217 -13.22 25.30 -6.92
CA LEU A 217 -11.79 25.00 -6.95
C LEU A 217 -11.06 25.57 -8.18
N GLU A 218 -11.78 26.06 -9.20
CA GLU A 218 -11.23 26.58 -10.46
C GLU A 218 -10.43 27.90 -10.33
N GLY A 219 -10.27 28.41 -9.10
CA GLY A 219 -9.33 29.48 -8.76
C GLY A 219 -7.94 29.01 -8.32
N GLY A 220 -7.73 27.72 -8.03
CA GLY A 220 -6.51 27.17 -7.43
C GLY A 220 -5.92 25.98 -8.20
N THR A 221 -4.63 25.70 -7.99
CA THR A 221 -3.84 24.71 -8.74
C THR A 221 -4.06 23.24 -8.33
N TYR A 222 -5.31 22.87 -8.02
CA TYR A 222 -5.68 21.51 -7.56
C TYR A 222 -5.85 20.45 -8.66
N LEU A 223 -5.69 20.81 -9.93
CA LEU A 223 -5.73 19.89 -11.10
C LEU A 223 -4.63 18.80 -11.13
N ARG A 224 -3.85 18.61 -10.05
CA ARG A 224 -2.70 17.68 -9.99
C ARG A 224 -2.93 16.41 -9.17
N THR A 225 -4.09 16.24 -8.54
CA THR A 225 -4.41 15.07 -7.71
C THR A 225 -5.55 14.25 -8.32
N MET A 226 -5.30 13.56 -9.45
CA MET A 226 -6.30 12.68 -10.07
C MET A 226 -5.77 11.31 -10.49
N HIS A 227 -6.57 10.28 -10.21
CA HIS A 227 -6.37 8.92 -10.70
C HIS A 227 -6.66 8.82 -12.20
N ILE A 228 -5.99 7.86 -12.86
CA ILE A 228 -6.08 7.59 -14.31
C ILE A 228 -7.52 7.46 -14.81
N GLY A 229 -8.45 6.93 -14.00
CA GLY A 229 -9.85 6.74 -14.38
C GLY A 229 -10.69 8.02 -14.58
N THR A 230 -10.26 9.18 -14.05
CA THR A 230 -11.03 10.43 -14.19
C THR A 230 -10.61 11.25 -15.43
N PHE A 231 -9.42 11.01 -15.97
CA PHE A 231 -8.85 11.80 -17.07
C PHE A 231 -9.60 11.62 -18.39
N GLY A 232 -10.07 10.40 -18.70
CA GLY A 232 -10.53 10.03 -20.05
C GLY A 232 -11.68 10.90 -20.61
N TYR A 233 -12.68 11.18 -19.78
CA TYR A 233 -13.88 11.93 -20.18
C TYR A 233 -13.71 13.46 -20.10
N MET A 234 -12.53 13.97 -19.71
CA MET A 234 -12.25 15.40 -19.66
C MET A 234 -12.02 15.99 -21.05
N ALA A 235 -12.59 17.17 -21.29
CA ALA A 235 -12.36 17.92 -22.52
C ALA A 235 -10.98 18.61 -22.53
N PRO A 236 -10.36 18.86 -23.71
CA PRO A 236 -9.03 19.45 -23.82
C PRO A 236 -8.85 20.76 -23.04
N GLU A 237 -9.89 21.60 -23.02
CA GLU A 237 -9.92 22.87 -22.30
C GLU A 237 -9.76 22.74 -20.78
N VAL A 238 -10.29 21.67 -20.16
CA VAL A 238 -10.15 21.40 -18.71
C VAL A 238 -8.69 21.04 -18.37
N LEU A 239 -7.96 20.53 -19.35
CA LEU A 239 -6.55 20.13 -19.25
C LEU A 239 -5.59 21.27 -19.64
N GLY A 240 -6.10 22.45 -19.94
CA GLY A 240 -5.32 23.65 -20.27
C GLY A 240 -4.97 23.84 -21.75
N PHE A 241 -5.46 22.98 -22.65
CA PHE A 241 -5.33 23.20 -24.10
C PHE A 241 -6.34 24.24 -24.59
N ASN A 242 -5.98 25.06 -25.59
CA ASN A 242 -6.87 26.04 -26.24
C ASN A 242 -7.49 27.15 -25.36
N ALA A 243 -7.10 27.27 -24.08
CA ALA A 243 -7.76 28.12 -23.07
C ALA A 243 -7.49 29.64 -23.17
N GLN A 244 -7.48 30.23 -24.37
CA GLN A 244 -7.20 31.66 -24.57
C GLN A 244 -8.47 32.53 -24.51
N ASN A 245 -8.43 33.54 -23.63
CA ASN A 245 -9.23 34.78 -23.61
C ASN A 245 -10.73 34.70 -24.04
N ASN A 246 -11.59 34.06 -23.24
CA ASN A 246 -13.04 34.36 -23.23
C ASN A 246 -13.74 33.92 -21.91
N PRO A 247 -14.97 34.38 -21.60
CA PRO A 247 -15.52 34.32 -20.24
C PRO A 247 -15.94 32.92 -19.77
N ARG A 248 -15.72 32.68 -18.47
CA ARG A 248 -15.85 31.39 -17.75
C ARG A 248 -17.17 30.62 -17.93
N ALA A 249 -18.26 31.27 -18.35
CA ALA A 249 -19.56 30.62 -18.51
C ALA A 249 -19.67 29.74 -19.77
N ALA A 250 -19.14 30.18 -20.91
CA ALA A 250 -19.32 29.46 -22.18
C ALA A 250 -18.54 28.13 -22.25
N TYR A 251 -17.42 28.05 -21.53
CA TYR A 251 -16.63 26.84 -21.38
C TYR A 251 -17.32 25.78 -20.50
N SER A 252 -18.15 26.16 -19.52
CA SER A 252 -18.64 25.20 -18.52
C SER A 252 -19.65 24.19 -19.05
N VAL A 253 -20.43 24.56 -20.06
CA VAL A 253 -21.47 23.68 -20.67
C VAL A 253 -20.90 22.80 -21.79
N THR A 254 -19.86 23.25 -22.49
CA THR A 254 -19.30 22.54 -23.64
C THR A 254 -18.48 21.31 -23.23
N VAL A 255 -17.94 21.24 -22.00
CA VAL A 255 -17.22 20.05 -21.50
C VAL A 255 -18.14 18.83 -21.33
N ASP A 256 -19.41 19.04 -20.97
CA ASP A 256 -20.38 17.94 -20.87
C ASP A 256 -20.65 17.31 -22.24
N MET A 257 -20.69 18.14 -23.29
CA MET A 257 -20.90 17.72 -24.67
C MET A 257 -19.73 16.84 -25.18
N TRP A 258 -18.49 17.17 -24.81
CA TRP A 258 -17.33 16.31 -25.07
C TRP A 258 -17.45 14.96 -24.36
N ALA A 259 -17.82 14.96 -23.07
CA ALA A 259 -17.99 13.73 -22.30
C ALA A 259 -19.07 12.80 -22.90
N ILE A 260 -20.18 13.35 -23.40
CA ILE A 260 -21.18 12.59 -24.17
C ILE A 260 -20.55 11.95 -25.41
N GLY A 261 -19.71 12.67 -26.16
CA GLY A 261 -19.02 12.14 -27.35
C GLY A 261 -18.07 10.98 -27.01
N VAL A 262 -17.33 11.07 -25.90
CA VAL A 262 -16.47 9.98 -25.40
C VAL A 262 -17.31 8.76 -25.00
N ILE A 263 -18.41 8.95 -24.27
CA ILE A 263 -19.31 7.88 -23.82
C ILE A 263 -19.97 7.18 -25.02
N ALA A 264 -20.42 7.94 -26.03
CA ALA A 264 -21.02 7.41 -27.25
C ALA A 264 -20.06 6.48 -28.00
N LEU A 265 -18.79 6.87 -28.18
CA LEU A 265 -17.81 6.03 -28.86
C LEU A 265 -17.41 4.81 -28.01
N GLU A 266 -17.28 4.93 -26.68
CA GLU A 266 -17.00 3.76 -25.83
C GLU A 266 -18.14 2.72 -25.85
N LEU A 267 -19.40 3.14 -25.92
CA LEU A 267 -20.56 2.24 -26.05
C LEU A 267 -20.50 1.45 -27.37
N LEU A 268 -20.27 2.15 -28.50
CA LEU A 268 -20.20 1.57 -29.85
C LEU A 268 -18.97 0.68 -30.08
N MET A 269 -17.82 1.05 -29.52
CA MET A 269 -16.51 0.50 -29.92
C MET A 269 -15.79 -0.27 -28.80
N LYS A 270 -16.31 -0.24 -27.56
CA LYS A 270 -15.69 -0.82 -26.34
C LYS A 270 -14.23 -0.37 -26.11
N ARG A 271 -13.88 0.81 -26.62
CA ARG A 271 -12.54 1.40 -26.57
C ARG A 271 -12.63 2.92 -26.40
N HIS A 272 -11.84 3.45 -25.48
CA HIS A 272 -11.68 4.90 -25.29
C HIS A 272 -11.12 5.58 -26.56
N PRO A 273 -11.67 6.72 -27.04
CA PRO A 273 -11.19 7.42 -28.23
C PRO A 273 -9.70 7.80 -28.15
N PHE A 274 -9.26 8.22 -26.95
CA PHE A 274 -7.89 8.66 -26.70
C PHE A 274 -7.29 7.84 -25.54
N PRO A 275 -6.78 6.61 -25.78
CA PRO A 275 -6.27 5.75 -24.70
C PRO A 275 -5.09 6.34 -23.92
N ASN A 276 -4.28 7.19 -24.57
CA ASN A 276 -3.14 7.89 -23.98
C ASN A 276 -3.26 9.40 -24.20
N VAL A 277 -2.58 10.19 -23.35
CA VAL A 277 -2.49 11.66 -23.50
C VAL A 277 -1.96 12.07 -24.88
N SER A 278 -1.02 11.29 -25.45
CA SER A 278 -0.48 11.53 -26.80
C SER A 278 -1.53 11.40 -27.91
N ASP A 279 -2.56 10.56 -27.72
CA ASP A 279 -3.63 10.38 -28.71
C ASP A 279 -4.56 11.61 -28.71
N LEU A 280 -4.85 12.15 -27.52
CA LEU A 280 -5.61 13.38 -27.32
C LEU A 280 -4.86 14.61 -27.84
N VAL A 281 -3.58 14.75 -27.48
CA VAL A 281 -2.71 15.84 -27.96
C VAL A 281 -2.59 15.80 -29.49
N GLY A 282 -2.42 14.60 -30.07
CA GLY A 282 -2.38 14.45 -31.52
C GLY A 282 -3.67 14.90 -32.21
N HIS A 283 -4.83 14.66 -31.59
CA HIS A 283 -6.12 15.12 -32.09
C HIS A 283 -6.32 16.64 -31.95
N VAL A 284 -5.95 17.21 -30.80
CA VAL A 284 -5.99 18.68 -30.57
C VAL A 284 -5.18 19.46 -31.60
N HIS A 285 -4.04 18.92 -32.05
CA HIS A 285 -3.18 19.54 -33.06
C HIS A 285 -3.50 19.10 -34.51
N GLY A 286 -4.64 18.45 -34.76
CA GLY A 286 -5.06 18.00 -36.10
C GLY A 286 -4.24 16.86 -36.71
N THR A 287 -3.14 16.44 -36.08
CA THR A 287 -2.27 15.33 -36.54
C THR A 287 -2.92 13.94 -36.45
N ARG A 288 -4.11 13.83 -35.85
CA ARG A 288 -4.86 12.57 -35.70
C ARG A 288 -6.37 12.80 -35.72
N THR A 289 -7.09 11.94 -36.43
CA THR A 289 -8.56 11.89 -36.44
C THR A 289 -9.10 10.89 -35.41
N VAL A 290 -10.37 11.04 -35.03
CA VAL A 290 -11.11 10.01 -34.29
C VAL A 290 -11.26 8.78 -35.20
N GLN A 291 -10.88 7.60 -34.69
CA GLN A 291 -10.92 6.34 -35.44
C GLN A 291 -12.24 5.61 -35.17
N TYR A 292 -12.98 5.31 -36.23
CA TYR A 292 -14.28 4.60 -36.18
C TYR A 292 -14.16 3.12 -36.62
N ASP A 293 -12.96 2.65 -36.94
CA ASP A 293 -12.71 1.29 -37.41
C ASP A 293 -12.55 0.33 -36.23
N GLY A 294 -13.53 -0.55 -36.04
CA GLY A 294 -13.64 -1.43 -34.87
C GLY A 294 -13.09 -2.85 -35.08
N VAL A 295 -12.49 -3.40 -34.03
CA VAL A 295 -12.05 -4.82 -33.94
C VAL A 295 -13.22 -5.81 -34.13
N PHE A 296 -14.46 -5.33 -33.95
CA PHE A 296 -15.70 -6.12 -34.05
C PHE A 296 -16.49 -5.89 -35.37
N GLY A 297 -15.93 -5.19 -36.36
CA GLY A 297 -16.60 -4.96 -37.67
C GLY A 297 -17.81 -4.01 -37.62
N VAL A 298 -18.01 -3.29 -36.51
CA VAL A 298 -19.04 -2.26 -36.40
C VAL A 298 -18.60 -1.03 -37.21
N HIS A 299 -19.42 -0.62 -38.17
CA HIS A 299 -19.24 0.59 -38.96
C HIS A 299 -20.37 1.58 -38.61
N PRO A 300 -20.12 2.62 -37.79
CA PRO A 300 -21.15 3.58 -37.43
C PRO A 300 -21.64 4.40 -38.64
N SER A 301 -22.94 4.70 -38.66
CA SER A 301 -23.58 5.49 -39.72
C SER A 301 -22.96 6.89 -39.88
N ASP A 302 -23.11 7.52 -41.04
CA ASP A 302 -22.60 8.88 -41.26
C ASP A 302 -23.21 9.89 -40.29
N ALA A 303 -24.48 9.73 -39.93
CA ALA A 303 -25.13 10.54 -38.89
C ALA A 303 -24.50 10.32 -37.51
N CYS A 304 -24.08 9.09 -37.18
CA CYS A 304 -23.34 8.79 -35.95
C CYS A 304 -21.95 9.44 -35.95
N ARG A 305 -21.21 9.29 -37.05
CA ARG A 305 -19.85 9.83 -37.21
C ARG A 305 -19.84 11.36 -37.18
N ASP A 306 -20.80 12.00 -37.83
CA ASP A 306 -21.01 13.46 -37.78
C ASP A 306 -21.34 13.94 -36.36
N PHE A 307 -22.29 13.29 -35.67
CA PHE A 307 -22.64 13.63 -34.29
C PHE A 307 -21.46 13.52 -33.32
N ILE A 308 -20.77 12.38 -33.32
CA ILE A 308 -19.62 12.13 -32.42
C ILE A 308 -18.44 13.03 -32.79
N GLY A 309 -18.19 13.25 -34.08
CA GLY A 309 -17.16 14.19 -34.57
C GLY A 309 -17.42 15.62 -34.10
N GLY A 310 -18.66 16.11 -34.22
CA GLY A 310 -19.07 17.41 -33.71
C GLY A 310 -18.84 17.54 -32.20
N LEU A 311 -19.24 16.54 -31.41
CA LEU A 311 -19.02 16.53 -29.96
C LEU A 311 -17.54 16.45 -29.56
N LEU A 312 -16.72 15.71 -30.30
CA LEU A 312 -15.28 15.58 -30.05
C LEU A 312 -14.44 16.69 -30.72
N THR A 313 -15.06 17.80 -31.15
CA THR A 313 -14.33 18.96 -31.68
C THR A 313 -13.38 19.55 -30.62
N PRO A 314 -12.05 19.69 -30.89
CA PRO A 314 -11.08 20.17 -29.90
C PRO A 314 -11.21 21.63 -29.45
N HIS A 315 -11.98 22.46 -30.17
CA HIS A 315 -12.21 23.85 -29.82
C HIS A 315 -13.64 24.03 -29.28
N PRO A 316 -13.85 24.38 -28.00
CA PRO A 316 -15.18 24.33 -27.37
C PRO A 316 -16.21 25.22 -28.04
N ALA A 317 -15.83 26.39 -28.56
CA ALA A 317 -16.76 27.28 -29.27
C ALA A 317 -17.26 26.75 -30.63
N MET A 318 -16.63 25.68 -31.16
CA MET A 318 -17.06 25.00 -32.39
C MET A 318 -17.90 23.73 -32.08
N ARG A 319 -18.02 23.34 -30.81
CA ARG A 319 -18.77 22.17 -30.37
C ARG A 319 -20.26 22.51 -30.23
N PRO A 320 -21.20 21.70 -30.73
CA PRO A 320 -22.61 22.03 -30.65
C PRO A 320 -23.11 22.03 -29.19
N SER A 321 -23.96 23.00 -28.85
CA SER A 321 -24.67 23.03 -27.57
C SER A 321 -25.64 21.85 -27.45
N ALA A 322 -26.03 21.48 -26.22
CA ALA A 322 -27.06 20.47 -25.99
C ALA A 322 -28.37 20.78 -26.74
N SER A 323 -28.76 22.05 -26.82
CA SER A 323 -29.96 22.54 -27.52
C SER A 323 -29.92 22.40 -29.05
N VAL A 324 -28.72 22.29 -29.64
CA VAL A 324 -28.50 21.93 -31.05
C VAL A 324 -28.39 20.40 -31.18
N ALA A 325 -27.58 19.76 -30.33
CA ALA A 325 -27.32 18.32 -30.36
C ALA A 325 -28.59 17.46 -30.23
N VAL A 326 -29.55 17.82 -29.36
CA VAL A 326 -30.84 17.11 -29.22
C VAL A 326 -31.65 17.07 -30.54
N LYS A 327 -31.41 18.00 -31.47
CA LYS A 327 -32.12 18.08 -32.77
C LYS A 327 -31.43 17.30 -33.89
N HIS A 328 -30.23 16.75 -33.64
CA HIS A 328 -29.42 16.09 -34.66
C HIS A 328 -30.11 14.86 -35.27
N PRO A 329 -29.99 14.62 -36.59
CA PRO A 329 -30.60 13.45 -37.24
C PRO A 329 -30.36 12.11 -36.54
N TRP A 330 -29.17 11.88 -36.00
CA TRP A 330 -28.83 10.62 -35.31
C TRP A 330 -29.64 10.36 -34.02
N LEU A 331 -30.16 11.41 -33.39
CA LEU A 331 -30.99 11.33 -32.17
C LEU A 331 -32.50 11.45 -32.47
N LYS A 332 -32.91 11.52 -33.75
CA LYS A 332 -34.33 11.50 -34.13
C LYS A 332 -34.93 10.12 -33.85
N GLU A 333 -36.24 10.12 -33.61
CA GLU A 333 -36.96 8.92 -33.21
C GLU A 333 -37.24 8.01 -34.41
N ILE A 334 -36.52 6.90 -34.52
CA ILE A 334 -36.97 5.77 -35.33
C ILE A 334 -38.21 5.22 -34.63
N LYS A 335 -39.38 5.33 -35.29
CA LYS A 335 -40.58 4.59 -34.89
C LYS A 335 -40.32 3.11 -35.11
N VAL A 336 -39.97 2.41 -34.03
CA VAL A 336 -40.05 0.95 -33.98
C VAL A 336 -41.44 0.60 -33.50
N GLU A 337 -42.28 0.13 -34.41
CA GLU A 337 -43.50 -0.59 -34.08
C GLU A 337 -43.08 -1.85 -33.33
N ILE A 338 -43.61 -2.02 -32.12
CA ILE A 338 -43.43 -3.24 -31.33
C ILE A 338 -44.62 -4.11 -31.67
N VAL A 339 -44.37 -5.32 -32.16
CA VAL A 339 -45.41 -6.35 -32.29
C VAL A 339 -45.70 -6.82 -30.86
N ASP A 340 -46.96 -6.69 -30.45
CA ASP A 340 -47.39 -7.17 -29.14
C ASP A 340 -47.25 -8.70 -29.07
N SER A 341 -46.46 -9.16 -28.10
CA SER A 341 -46.54 -10.52 -27.56
C SER A 341 -47.21 -10.41 -26.20
N GLU A 342 -48.44 -10.91 -26.10
CA GLU A 342 -49.26 -10.87 -24.89
C GLU A 342 -48.56 -11.62 -23.74
N ASP A 343 -48.20 -10.90 -22.67
CA ASP A 343 -48.09 -11.33 -21.25
C ASP A 343 -47.18 -10.36 -20.43
N ASP A 344 -47.71 -9.20 -20.01
CA ASP A 344 -47.39 -8.56 -18.71
C ASP A 344 -48.24 -7.26 -18.51
N GLU A 345 -48.90 -7.14 -17.34
CA GLU A 345 -49.86 -6.06 -17.00
C GLU A 345 -49.19 -4.73 -16.54
N PRO A 346 -49.52 -3.55 -17.13
CA PRO A 346 -48.89 -2.28 -16.79
C PRO A 346 -49.69 -1.40 -15.81
N LEU A 347 -49.38 -1.48 -14.50
CA LEU A 347 -50.01 -0.63 -13.48
C LEU A 347 -49.37 0.77 -13.35
N PHE A 348 -50.10 1.81 -13.79
CA PHE A 348 -49.84 3.23 -13.53
C PHE A 348 -50.91 3.85 -12.60
N VAL A 349 -50.50 4.74 -11.70
CA VAL A 349 -51.37 5.75 -11.04
C VAL A 349 -50.54 7.04 -10.84
N GLU A 350 -51.18 8.21 -10.92
CA GLU A 350 -50.54 9.54 -10.99
C GLU A 350 -50.40 10.26 -9.63
N ASP A 351 -49.71 11.41 -9.62
CA ASP A 351 -49.20 12.14 -8.44
C ASP A 351 -49.54 13.66 -8.56
N HIS A 352 -50.17 14.29 -7.56
CA HIS A 352 -50.48 15.74 -7.55
C HIS A 352 -50.48 16.37 -6.13
N PRO A 353 -50.27 17.71 -5.98
CA PRO A 353 -49.30 18.23 -4.98
C PRO A 353 -49.81 19.41 -4.10
N GLN A 354 -48.87 20.26 -3.62
CA GLN A 354 -48.99 21.52 -2.82
C GLN A 354 -48.95 21.37 -1.28
N ASP A 355 -48.51 22.32 -0.43
CA ASP A 355 -47.38 23.30 -0.46
C ASP A 355 -47.00 23.68 1.02
N GLU A 356 -45.73 24.04 1.36
CA GLU A 356 -45.20 25.36 1.85
C GLU A 356 -45.85 25.90 3.16
N ASP A 357 -45.17 26.54 4.14
CA ASP A 357 -43.93 27.36 4.17
C ASP A 357 -43.21 27.27 5.57
N ILE A 358 -41.88 27.45 5.74
CA ILE A 358 -41.11 28.68 6.16
C ILE A 358 -41.67 29.38 7.43
N THR A 359 -40.94 29.75 8.50
CA THR A 359 -39.65 30.49 8.69
C THR A 359 -38.97 30.07 10.04
N MET A 360 -37.63 30.10 10.24
CA MET A 360 -36.78 31.20 10.82
C MET A 360 -37.27 31.81 12.16
N ARG A 361 -36.46 32.24 13.15
CA ARG A 361 -35.02 32.62 13.33
C ARG A 361 -34.72 32.67 14.87
N HIS A 362 -33.63 33.13 15.52
CA HIS A 362 -32.34 33.79 15.21
C HIS A 362 -31.40 33.72 16.48
N ARG A 363 -30.07 33.65 16.32
CA ARG A 363 -29.00 34.32 17.15
C ARG A 363 -28.76 33.94 18.62
N ASP A 364 -27.62 34.27 19.27
CA ASP A 364 -26.20 34.50 18.87
C ASP A 364 -25.31 34.44 20.14
N ALA A 365 -24.10 33.86 20.06
CA ALA A 365 -22.95 34.10 20.97
C ALA A 365 -21.66 33.49 20.35
N VAL A 366 -20.48 34.10 20.56
CA VAL A 366 -19.23 33.77 19.82
C VAL A 366 -17.97 33.91 20.71
N THR A 367 -16.85 33.29 20.26
CA THR A 367 -15.40 33.44 20.62
C THR A 367 -14.75 32.27 21.44
N PRO A 368 -13.41 32.02 21.37
CA PRO A 368 -12.79 31.31 20.21
C PRO A 368 -11.67 30.25 20.44
N ALA A 369 -11.77 29.09 19.74
CA ALA A 369 -10.74 28.33 18.96
C ALA A 369 -9.51 27.54 19.58
N SER A 370 -9.04 26.50 18.80
CA SER A 370 -7.90 25.52 18.96
C SER A 370 -6.70 25.48 17.93
N LEU A 371 -5.37 25.54 18.26
CA LEU A 371 -4.19 25.47 17.33
C LEU A 371 -2.86 24.86 17.95
N PRO A 372 -1.75 24.55 17.18
CA PRO A 372 -0.78 23.47 17.54
C PRO A 372 0.73 23.79 17.79
N SER A 373 1.56 22.73 17.97
CA SER A 373 2.98 22.75 18.44
C SER A 373 4.11 22.51 17.41
N LEU A 374 5.25 23.21 17.53
CA LEU A 374 6.47 23.09 16.70
C LEU A 374 7.56 22.09 17.20
N ALA A 375 8.59 21.78 16.37
CA ALA A 375 9.62 20.75 16.62
C ALA A 375 11.08 21.15 16.24
N TRP A 376 12.10 20.40 16.72
CA TRP A 376 13.46 20.92 17.00
C TRP A 376 14.65 20.03 16.57
N SER A 377 15.81 20.66 16.31
CA SER A 377 17.13 20.01 16.33
C SER A 377 18.28 21.02 16.58
N ASN A 378 19.27 20.68 17.41
CA ASN A 378 20.44 21.52 17.69
C ASN A 378 21.57 21.32 16.66
N LEU A 379 22.30 22.39 16.32
CA LEU A 379 23.53 22.33 15.52
C LEU A 379 24.74 22.85 16.33
N ARG A 380 25.94 22.35 16.02
CA ARG A 380 27.22 22.97 16.43
C ARG A 380 28.07 23.20 15.17
N LEU A 381 28.70 24.37 15.10
CA LEU A 381 29.74 24.72 14.14
C LEU A 381 31.03 24.99 14.92
N THR A 382 32.18 24.78 14.29
CA THR A 382 33.51 24.89 14.91
C THR A 382 34.50 25.52 13.94
N ALA A 383 35.29 26.49 14.41
CA ALA A 383 36.50 26.91 13.72
C ALA A 383 37.59 25.84 13.90
N GLY A 384 38.56 25.77 12.97
CA GLY A 384 39.85 25.11 13.25
C GLY A 384 40.80 26.12 13.90
N ALA A 385 41.83 25.73 14.66
CA ALA A 385 42.39 24.40 14.98
C ALA A 385 43.18 24.55 16.32
N PRO A 386 44.01 23.60 16.80
CA PRO A 386 44.22 22.19 16.46
C PRO A 386 43.76 21.25 17.61
N ALA A 387 44.30 20.02 17.70
CA ALA A 387 43.93 19.04 18.72
C ALA A 387 44.90 19.01 19.92
N SER A 388 44.35 18.92 21.13
CA SER A 388 45.01 18.49 22.36
C SER A 388 43.97 17.94 23.37
N ASP A 389 44.41 17.18 24.37
CA ASP A 389 43.61 16.16 25.07
C ASP A 389 42.59 16.61 26.14
N ALA A 390 41.79 15.60 26.52
CA ALA A 390 41.06 15.40 27.79
C ALA A 390 39.65 15.99 27.97
N GLY A 391 38.74 15.17 28.55
CA GLY A 391 37.44 15.61 29.09
C GLY A 391 36.19 14.89 28.56
N THR A 392 35.86 13.73 29.12
CA THR A 392 34.72 12.87 28.75
C THR A 392 33.36 13.58 28.67
N LEU A 393 32.81 13.69 27.46
CA LEU A 393 31.36 13.83 27.20
C LEU A 393 31.06 13.44 25.74
N MET A 394 30.02 12.64 25.48
CA MET A 394 29.75 12.09 24.15
C MET A 394 29.48 13.19 23.10
N SER A 395 30.45 13.39 22.20
CA SER A 395 30.39 14.40 21.15
C SER A 395 29.52 13.95 19.98
N THR A 396 28.50 14.74 19.65
CA THR A 396 27.79 14.66 18.37
C THR A 396 28.77 14.75 17.19
N GLN A 397 28.49 14.00 16.12
CA GLN A 397 29.37 13.86 14.95
C GLN A 397 29.87 15.20 14.36
N ALA A 398 31.14 15.17 13.91
CA ALA A 398 31.87 16.16 13.11
C ALA A 398 31.15 17.49 12.79
N GLY A 399 31.63 18.58 13.40
CA GLY A 399 31.18 19.93 13.04
C GLY A 399 31.49 20.25 11.57
N LEU A 400 30.53 20.88 10.88
CA LEU A 400 30.77 21.36 9.51
C LEU A 400 31.74 22.55 9.57
N GLN A 401 32.83 22.46 8.81
CA GLN A 401 33.55 23.66 8.38
C GLN A 401 32.65 24.41 7.38
N LEU A 402 32.32 25.66 7.70
CA LEU A 402 31.62 26.56 6.78
C LEU A 402 32.67 27.29 5.94
N ASP A 403 32.61 27.12 4.62
CA ASP A 403 33.35 27.99 3.70
C ASP A 403 32.79 29.41 3.82
N ARG A 404 33.64 30.36 4.20
CA ARG A 404 33.28 31.76 4.41
C ARG A 404 33.26 32.59 3.14
N SER A 405 33.86 32.10 2.05
CA SER A 405 34.03 32.86 0.79
C SER A 405 32.70 33.19 0.10
N GLY A 406 31.70 32.31 0.21
CA GLY A 406 30.37 32.49 -0.38
C GLY A 406 29.32 33.15 0.55
N LEU A 407 29.71 33.69 1.70
CA LEU A 407 28.79 34.29 2.67
C LEU A 407 28.71 35.82 2.54
N LEU A 408 27.54 36.38 2.84
CA LEU A 408 27.37 37.84 2.95
C LEU A 408 28.29 38.43 4.05
N PRO A 409 28.79 39.66 3.91
CA PRO A 409 29.66 40.30 4.91
C PRO A 409 29.05 40.37 6.32
N SER A 410 27.73 40.56 6.41
CA SER A 410 26.94 40.49 7.66
C SER A 410 27.14 39.17 8.41
N PHE A 411 27.28 38.06 7.67
CA PHE A 411 27.44 36.71 8.21
C PHE A 411 28.91 36.39 8.54
N GLN A 412 29.86 37.00 7.83
CA GLN A 412 31.30 36.84 8.07
C GLN A 412 31.74 37.49 9.39
N ALA A 413 31.05 38.56 9.83
CA ALA A 413 31.32 39.27 11.08
C ALA A 413 30.97 38.47 12.37
N LEU A 414 30.30 37.32 12.26
CA LEU A 414 29.83 36.54 13.40
C LEU A 414 30.89 35.51 13.87
N SER A 415 31.18 35.54 15.18
CA SER A 415 32.09 34.60 15.84
C SER A 415 31.41 33.24 16.03
N LEU A 416 31.93 32.22 15.33
CA LEU A 416 31.41 30.84 15.34
C LEU A 416 31.43 30.18 16.72
N GLU A 417 32.36 30.58 17.59
CA GLU A 417 32.55 29.99 18.92
C GLU A 417 31.56 30.55 19.96
N THR A 418 31.25 31.84 19.85
CA THR A 418 30.34 32.54 20.78
C THR A 418 28.88 32.45 20.35
N THR A 419 28.60 32.44 19.04
CA THR A 419 27.23 32.42 18.49
C THR A 419 26.58 31.04 18.64
N ARG A 420 25.28 31.00 18.98
CA ARG A 420 24.48 29.77 19.00
C ARG A 420 23.61 29.68 17.75
N TYR A 421 23.47 28.47 17.21
CA TYR A 421 22.75 28.21 15.98
C TYR A 421 21.59 27.23 16.21
N PHE A 422 20.40 27.61 15.79
CA PHE A 422 19.18 26.79 15.86
C PHE A 422 18.58 26.60 14.46
N VAL A 423 17.87 25.49 14.26
CA VAL A 423 17.11 25.23 13.04
C VAL A 423 15.64 25.09 13.39
N LEU A 424 14.81 25.97 12.84
CA LEU A 424 13.36 25.96 13.00
C LEU A 424 12.73 25.36 11.74
N ARG A 425 11.76 24.45 11.92
CA ARG A 425 11.11 23.69 10.84
C ARG A 425 9.61 23.70 11.01
N SER A 426 8.88 24.06 9.96
CA SER A 426 7.42 23.90 9.88
C SER A 426 7.03 23.01 8.71
N ASP A 427 5.84 22.41 8.76
CA ASP A 427 5.37 21.48 7.73
C ASP A 427 4.72 22.16 6.52
N ASN A 428 4.17 23.37 6.69
CA ASN A 428 3.82 24.25 5.59
C ASN A 428 4.67 25.56 5.58
N GLN A 429 4.47 26.41 4.57
CA GLN A 429 5.21 27.67 4.42
C GLN A 429 4.53 28.84 5.17
N THR A 430 3.20 28.79 5.25
CA THR A 430 2.34 29.84 5.83
C THR A 430 2.48 29.96 7.35
N ASP A 431 2.84 28.88 8.06
CA ASP A 431 3.22 29.00 9.48
C ASP A 431 4.41 29.95 9.67
N ILE A 432 5.39 29.87 8.76
CA ILE A 432 6.60 30.69 8.80
C ILE A 432 6.24 32.14 8.44
N GLU A 433 5.32 32.34 7.49
CA GLU A 433 4.78 33.65 7.12
C GLU A 433 4.04 34.31 8.30
N THR A 434 3.17 33.57 9.01
CA THR A 434 2.48 34.06 10.21
C THR A 434 3.43 34.26 11.40
N SER A 435 4.40 33.36 11.58
CA SER A 435 5.47 33.49 12.60
C SER A 435 6.27 34.78 12.40
N ILE A 436 6.56 35.14 11.14
CA ILE A 436 7.22 36.41 10.77
C ILE A 436 6.31 37.60 11.09
N ALA A 437 5.04 37.55 10.67
CA ALA A 437 4.11 38.66 10.85
C ALA A 437 3.85 39.00 12.34
N HIS A 438 3.76 37.99 13.21
CA HIS A 438 3.53 38.18 14.65
C HIS A 438 4.83 38.20 15.48
N GLY A 439 5.97 37.79 14.93
CA GLY A 439 7.23 37.64 15.69
C GLY A 439 7.15 36.51 16.73
N ILE A 440 6.48 35.41 16.37
CA ILE A 440 6.13 34.27 17.23
C ILE A 440 6.73 33.01 16.62
N TRP A 441 7.83 32.51 17.18
CA TRP A 441 8.70 31.54 16.48
C TRP A 441 8.60 30.10 16.96
N THR A 442 8.12 29.87 18.18
CA THR A 442 7.87 28.51 18.70
C THR A 442 6.75 28.48 19.74
N SER A 443 5.92 27.44 19.68
CA SER A 443 4.77 27.22 20.55
C SER A 443 5.00 26.24 21.71
N SER A 444 6.26 25.94 22.07
CA SER A 444 6.55 25.14 23.28
C SER A 444 7.39 25.91 24.30
N PRO A 445 6.85 26.18 25.51
CA PRO A 445 7.59 26.80 26.61
C PRO A 445 8.88 26.04 26.99
N ARG A 446 8.97 24.74 26.72
CA ARG A 446 10.18 23.95 26.97
C ARG A 446 11.38 24.42 26.14
N VAL A 447 11.15 24.90 24.91
CA VAL A 447 12.25 25.25 23.98
C VAL A 447 12.42 26.76 23.82
N ASN A 448 11.40 27.57 24.09
CA ASN A 448 11.61 28.99 24.37
C ASN A 448 12.62 29.16 25.55
N LYS A 449 12.56 28.29 26.58
CA LYS A 449 13.60 28.20 27.65
C LYS A 449 14.99 27.71 27.19
N ILE A 450 15.08 26.96 26.09
CA ILE A 450 16.37 26.53 25.52
C ILE A 450 16.99 27.63 24.66
N ILE A 451 16.16 28.34 23.88
CA ILE A 451 16.54 29.49 23.06
C ILE A 451 17.04 30.63 23.96
N GLU A 452 16.26 30.98 24.99
CA GLU A 452 16.65 31.94 26.05
C GLU A 452 17.97 31.54 26.72
N LYS A 453 18.08 30.30 27.19
CA LYS A 453 19.32 29.79 27.81
C LYS A 453 20.49 29.73 26.82
N GLY A 454 20.22 29.68 25.52
CA GLY A 454 21.20 29.90 24.45
C GLY A 454 21.65 31.36 24.40
N HIS A 455 20.71 32.29 24.27
CA HIS A 455 20.88 33.74 24.20
C HIS A 455 21.67 34.31 25.39
N THR A 456 21.29 33.95 26.62
CA THR A 456 22.00 34.38 27.83
C THR A 456 23.43 33.80 27.89
N ARG A 457 23.67 32.62 27.30
CA ARG A 457 24.99 31.98 27.26
C ARG A 457 25.87 32.40 26.07
N SER A 458 25.35 33.17 25.13
CA SER A 458 26.09 33.72 23.99
C SER A 458 26.18 35.24 24.00
N GLY A 459 25.73 35.90 25.07
CA GLY A 459 25.70 37.36 25.16
C GLY A 459 24.82 37.99 24.07
N GLY A 460 23.66 37.38 23.81
CA GLY A 460 22.71 37.78 22.77
C GLY A 460 22.93 37.16 21.39
N LYS A 461 24.08 36.55 21.13
CA LYS A 461 24.44 36.06 19.79
C LYS A 461 23.78 34.72 19.46
N VAL A 462 22.59 34.76 18.86
CA VAL A 462 21.82 33.57 18.45
C VAL A 462 21.33 33.74 17.03
N VAL A 463 21.46 32.71 16.19
CA VAL A 463 21.04 32.72 14.78
C VAL A 463 20.14 31.52 14.47
N PHE A 464 19.06 31.76 13.74
CA PHE A 464 18.06 30.79 13.32
C PHE A 464 18.11 30.56 11.80
N PHE A 465 18.09 29.29 11.41
CA PHE A 465 17.85 28.87 10.02
C PHE A 465 16.41 28.33 9.91
N PHE A 466 15.62 28.88 9.00
CA PHE A 466 14.22 28.48 8.78
C PHE A 466 14.11 27.53 7.58
N SER A 467 13.30 26.48 7.69
CA SER A 467 13.10 25.46 6.62
C SER A 467 11.67 24.93 6.61
N VAL A 468 11.11 24.69 5.43
CA VAL A 468 9.88 23.88 5.30
C VAL A 468 10.25 22.39 5.25
N ILE A 469 9.50 21.53 5.95
CA ILE A 469 9.75 20.07 5.99
C ILE A 469 9.59 19.48 4.58
N LYS A 470 10.35 18.41 4.29
CA LYS A 470 10.52 17.77 2.96
C LYS A 470 11.13 18.66 1.85
N SER A 471 11.22 19.99 2.00
CA SER A 471 11.75 20.90 0.97
C SER A 471 13.28 20.79 0.73
N GLN A 472 14.03 20.24 1.68
CA GLN A 472 15.50 20.12 1.67
C GLN A 472 16.27 21.45 1.52
N ARG A 473 15.62 22.58 1.86
CA ARG A 473 16.08 23.94 1.56
C ARG A 473 15.76 24.89 2.72
N PHE A 474 16.66 25.82 3.01
CA PHE A 474 16.34 26.91 3.95
C PHE A 474 15.59 28.03 3.24
N CYS A 475 14.58 28.61 3.87
CA CYS A 475 13.79 29.74 3.35
C CYS A 475 14.25 31.11 3.87
N GLY A 476 15.09 31.15 4.90
CA GLY A 476 15.72 32.39 5.38
C GLY A 476 16.61 32.17 6.62
N VAL A 477 17.36 33.21 7.00
CA VAL A 477 18.28 33.19 8.15
C VAL A 477 18.26 34.52 8.91
N ALA A 478 18.06 34.48 10.24
CA ALA A 478 17.93 35.67 11.09
C ALA A 478 18.68 35.53 12.42
N GLN A 479 19.08 36.65 13.01
CA GLN A 479 19.70 36.74 14.33
C GLN A 479 18.69 37.22 15.37
N MET A 480 18.66 36.63 16.56
CA MET A 480 17.91 37.11 17.72
C MET A 480 18.40 38.51 18.13
N THR A 481 17.46 39.45 18.35
CA THR A 481 17.79 40.84 18.75
C THR A 481 17.20 41.27 20.08
N SER A 482 16.20 40.56 20.61
CA SER A 482 15.71 40.75 21.98
C SER A 482 15.96 39.51 22.85
N PRO A 483 16.05 39.65 24.18
CA PRO A 483 15.79 38.54 25.08
C PRO A 483 14.36 38.00 24.92
N MET A 484 14.07 36.88 25.59
CA MET A 484 12.78 36.20 25.60
C MET A 484 11.79 36.94 26.52
N ASP A 485 10.70 37.48 25.97
CA ASP A 485 9.60 38.07 26.76
C ASP A 485 8.55 37.01 27.09
N TRP A 486 8.56 36.54 28.34
CA TRP A 486 7.63 35.54 28.88
C TRP A 486 6.26 36.08 29.27
N ASN A 487 6.09 37.40 29.30
CA ASN A 487 4.84 38.06 29.75
C ASN A 487 3.89 38.34 28.58
N HIS A 488 4.34 38.18 27.34
CA HIS A 488 3.53 38.37 26.14
C HIS A 488 2.69 37.13 25.80
N THR A 489 1.45 37.36 25.38
CA THR A 489 0.48 36.37 24.88
C THR A 489 -0.27 36.96 23.68
N ASP A 490 -0.52 36.18 22.63
CA ASP A 490 -1.21 36.62 21.41
C ASP A 490 -2.48 35.77 21.19
N GLU A 491 -3.62 36.44 20.99
CA GLU A 491 -4.95 35.86 20.91
C GLU A 491 -5.21 35.07 19.61
N HIS A 492 -4.35 35.18 18.60
CA HIS A 492 -4.48 34.41 17.34
C HIS A 492 -4.09 32.92 17.49
N TRP A 493 -3.50 32.52 18.63
CA TRP A 493 -2.96 31.18 18.93
C TRP A 493 -3.36 30.74 20.37
N VAL A 494 -4.64 30.68 20.75
CA VAL A 494 -5.56 29.62 20.32
C VAL A 494 -4.90 28.25 20.65
N GLU A 495 -5.30 27.63 21.78
CA GLU A 495 -4.55 26.78 22.76
C GLU A 495 -3.73 27.53 23.84
N ASP A 496 -4.15 27.40 25.11
CA ASP A 496 -3.59 28.06 26.32
C ASP A 496 -2.18 27.57 26.74
N SER A 497 -1.18 27.69 25.87
CA SER A 497 0.21 27.38 26.26
C SER A 497 1.31 28.24 25.63
N TRP A 498 0.98 29.23 24.81
CA TRP A 498 2.01 30.12 24.26
C TRP A 498 2.55 31.13 25.30
N ARG A 499 3.88 31.10 25.51
CA ARG A 499 4.63 32.15 26.23
C ARG A 499 6.06 32.24 25.68
N GLY A 500 6.59 33.44 25.52
CA GLY A 500 7.97 33.69 25.09
C GLY A 500 8.09 34.30 23.68
N ARG A 501 8.02 35.63 23.58
CA ARG A 501 8.29 36.39 22.34
C ARG A 501 9.78 36.72 22.20
N PHE A 502 10.27 36.84 20.98
CA PHE A 502 11.54 37.52 20.72
C PHE A 502 11.60 38.12 19.30
N THR A 503 12.32 39.23 19.13
CA THR A 503 12.58 39.83 17.82
C THR A 503 13.78 39.20 17.14
N VAL A 504 13.81 39.27 15.81
CA VAL A 504 14.97 38.86 15.01
C VAL A 504 15.27 39.90 13.91
N ASP A 505 16.55 40.18 13.70
CA ASP A 505 17.05 40.92 12.53
C ASP A 505 17.51 39.92 11.48
N TRP A 506 17.16 40.16 10.21
CA TRP A 506 17.46 39.21 9.14
C TRP A 506 18.85 39.46 8.54
N LEU A 507 19.75 38.47 8.69
CA LEU A 507 21.14 38.57 8.23
C LEU A 507 21.28 38.40 6.70
N CYS A 508 20.27 37.83 6.05
CA CYS A 508 20.21 37.56 4.63
C CYS A 508 18.79 37.83 4.10
N TRP A 509 18.55 39.03 3.58
CA TRP A 509 17.40 39.36 2.75
C TRP A 509 17.80 39.47 1.28
N THR A 510 16.89 39.08 0.39
CA THR A 510 16.94 39.45 -1.03
C THR A 510 15.55 39.93 -1.43
N GLU A 511 15.46 41.11 -2.03
CA GLU A 511 14.23 41.87 -2.17
C GLU A 511 13.14 41.19 -3.02
N LEU A 512 11.90 41.62 -2.78
CA LEU A 512 10.71 40.83 -3.03
C LEU A 512 10.23 40.77 -4.50
N SER A 513 9.80 39.58 -4.88
CA SER A 513 8.47 39.40 -5.47
C SER A 513 7.89 38.10 -4.91
N PHE A 514 6.60 38.12 -4.54
CA PHE A 514 5.92 37.00 -3.83
C PHE A 514 5.93 35.65 -4.57
N SER A 515 6.35 35.63 -5.84
CA SER A 515 6.57 34.41 -6.63
C SER A 515 7.93 33.71 -6.38
N LYS A 516 8.82 34.28 -5.56
CA LYS A 516 10.24 33.86 -5.46
C LYS A 516 10.80 33.85 -4.04
N VAL A 517 10.24 33.03 -3.14
CA VAL A 517 10.95 32.63 -1.90
C VAL A 517 12.23 31.89 -2.30
N LYS A 518 13.38 32.57 -2.21
CA LYS A 518 14.68 32.03 -2.65
C LYS A 518 15.23 31.06 -1.62
N HIS A 519 14.91 29.79 -1.85
CA HIS A 519 15.56 28.66 -1.20
C HIS A 519 17.10 28.75 -1.24
N VAL A 520 17.74 28.84 -0.08
CA VAL A 520 19.17 28.56 0.03
C VAL A 520 19.36 27.04 -0.07
N PRO A 521 20.12 26.53 -1.06
CA PRO A 521 20.34 25.10 -1.21
C PRO A 521 21.24 24.61 -0.09
N VAL A 522 20.70 23.75 0.78
CA VAL A 522 21.56 22.94 1.65
C VAL A 522 22.32 21.98 0.75
N SER A 523 23.65 21.99 0.80
CA SER A 523 24.46 20.98 0.11
C SER A 523 24.25 19.63 0.78
N GLN A 524 23.19 18.91 0.36
CA GLN A 524 23.04 17.52 0.72
C GLN A 524 24.29 16.77 0.24
N ARG A 525 25.13 16.35 1.19
CA ARG A 525 25.88 15.10 1.04
C ARG A 525 24.87 13.96 1.04
N THR A 526 24.15 13.83 -0.08
CA THR A 526 23.68 12.52 -0.52
C THR A 526 24.90 11.59 -0.52
N PRO A 527 24.80 10.35 -0.03
CA PRO A 527 25.92 9.43 -0.05
C PRO A 527 26.15 9.01 -1.50
N GLU A 528 26.99 9.77 -2.21
CA GLU A 528 27.16 9.81 -3.66
C GLU A 528 27.05 8.42 -4.32
N PRO A 529 26.33 8.29 -5.46
CA PRO A 529 26.39 7.09 -6.28
C PRO A 529 27.80 6.95 -6.89
N SER A 530 28.73 6.42 -6.09
CA SER A 530 30.16 6.20 -6.35
C SER A 530 30.79 7.30 -7.23
N LYS A 531 31.40 8.33 -6.63
CA LYS A 531 31.97 9.54 -7.27
C LYS A 531 32.40 9.39 -8.75
N TYR A 532 33.19 8.35 -9.03
CA TYR A 532 33.59 7.87 -10.36
C TYR A 532 32.45 7.83 -11.41
N GLY A 533 31.28 7.28 -11.11
CA GLY A 533 30.18 7.08 -12.07
C GLY A 533 29.53 8.37 -12.56
N ALA A 534 29.28 9.33 -11.67
CA ALA A 534 28.77 10.65 -12.06
C ALA A 534 29.85 11.46 -12.78
N MET A 535 31.06 11.51 -12.21
CA MET A 535 32.19 12.23 -12.78
C MET A 535 32.59 11.68 -14.17
N HIS A 536 32.54 10.37 -14.39
CA HIS A 536 32.73 9.78 -15.72
C HIS A 536 31.59 10.13 -16.69
N LEU A 537 30.33 10.23 -16.25
CA LEU A 537 29.24 10.63 -17.13
C LEU A 537 29.37 12.10 -17.56
N GLU A 538 29.71 12.98 -16.62
CA GLU A 538 29.98 14.40 -16.88
C GLU A 538 31.21 14.57 -17.79
N ILE A 539 32.32 13.88 -17.50
CA ILE A 539 33.49 13.83 -18.40
C ILE A 539 33.13 13.22 -19.76
N SER A 540 32.19 12.27 -19.85
CA SER A 540 31.76 11.71 -21.15
C SER A 540 30.91 12.70 -21.96
N VAL A 541 30.02 13.44 -21.30
CA VAL A 541 29.23 14.49 -21.95
C VAL A 541 30.14 15.65 -22.39
N ILE A 542 31.10 16.05 -21.55
CA ILE A 542 32.08 17.09 -21.88
C ILE A 542 33.02 16.64 -23.00
N ALA A 543 33.60 15.43 -22.94
CA ALA A 543 34.47 14.91 -23.99
C ALA A 543 33.71 14.71 -25.31
N GLY A 544 32.47 14.19 -25.26
CA GLY A 544 31.59 14.08 -26.42
C GLY A 544 31.24 15.45 -27.03
N LEU A 545 30.99 16.46 -26.20
CA LEU A 545 30.77 17.84 -26.66
C LEU A 545 32.04 18.47 -27.25
N VAL A 546 33.20 18.29 -26.62
CA VAL A 546 34.50 18.79 -27.13
C VAL A 546 34.86 18.12 -28.46
N LEU A 547 34.60 16.82 -28.61
CA LEU A 547 34.75 16.12 -29.89
C LEU A 547 33.74 16.60 -30.93
N ALA A 548 32.46 16.78 -30.58
CA ALA A 548 31.43 17.29 -31.49
C ALA A 548 31.68 18.74 -31.93
N VAL A 549 32.21 19.59 -31.05
CA VAL A 549 32.59 20.99 -31.36
C VAL A 549 33.90 21.04 -32.14
N GLY A 550 34.94 20.31 -31.73
CA GLY A 550 36.22 20.25 -32.44
C GLY A 550 36.08 19.70 -33.86
N SER A 551 35.23 18.68 -34.04
CA SER A 551 34.93 18.11 -35.35
C SER A 551 34.07 19.00 -36.25
N THR A 552 33.53 20.15 -35.80
CA THR A 552 32.83 21.09 -36.71
C THR A 552 33.72 21.60 -37.85
N ARG A 553 35.05 21.61 -37.67
CA ARG A 553 36.03 21.94 -38.72
C ARG A 553 36.37 20.79 -39.67
N SER A 554 35.89 19.57 -39.42
CA SER A 554 36.21 18.36 -40.19
C SER A 554 34.98 17.55 -40.65
N ALA A 555 33.81 17.80 -40.04
CA ALA A 555 32.56 17.13 -40.41
C ALA A 555 32.03 17.56 -41.79
N LEU A 556 32.57 18.64 -42.36
CA LEU A 556 32.29 19.10 -43.73
C LEU A 556 32.64 18.02 -44.78
N ASP A 557 33.67 17.20 -44.54
CA ASP A 557 34.13 16.17 -45.48
C ASP A 557 33.41 14.82 -45.32
N VAL A 558 32.61 14.63 -44.25
CA VAL A 558 32.08 13.30 -43.85
C VAL A 558 30.54 13.25 -43.78
N GLY A 559 29.85 14.40 -43.95
CA GLY A 559 28.38 14.44 -44.12
C GLY A 559 27.54 14.00 -42.91
N LEU A 560 28.14 13.80 -41.73
CA LEU A 560 27.45 13.43 -40.49
C LEU A 560 27.19 14.65 -39.62
N SER A 561 25.95 14.78 -39.13
CA SER A 561 25.59 15.90 -38.25
C SER A 561 26.26 15.80 -36.87
N PRO A 562 26.62 16.93 -36.21
CA PRO A 562 27.29 16.93 -34.91
C PRO A 562 26.55 16.13 -33.82
N LEU A 563 25.21 16.07 -33.88
CA LEU A 563 24.41 15.25 -32.97
C LEU A 563 24.67 13.75 -33.15
N ARG A 564 24.87 13.26 -34.38
CA ARG A 564 25.25 11.86 -34.63
C ARG A 564 26.66 11.58 -34.13
N ILE A 565 27.60 12.51 -34.32
CA ILE A 565 28.97 12.40 -33.81
C ILE A 565 28.97 12.33 -32.28
N PHE A 566 28.23 13.22 -31.60
CA PHE A 566 28.05 13.20 -30.15
C PHE A 566 27.46 11.87 -29.64
N LEU A 567 26.38 11.38 -30.25
CA LEU A 567 25.73 10.14 -29.86
C LEU A 567 26.64 8.92 -30.05
N LEU A 568 27.37 8.85 -31.18
CA LEU A 568 28.33 7.77 -31.43
C LEU A 568 29.50 7.80 -30.45
N ALA A 569 30.07 8.99 -30.16
CA ALA A 569 31.13 9.15 -29.17
C ALA A 569 30.66 8.75 -27.76
N PHE A 570 29.47 9.18 -27.36
CA PHE A 570 28.86 8.82 -26.07
C PHE A 570 28.61 7.31 -25.95
N ILE A 571 28.05 6.68 -27.00
CA ILE A 571 27.82 5.22 -27.03
C ILE A 571 29.15 4.46 -26.97
N ALA A 572 30.17 4.89 -27.72
CA ALA A 572 31.50 4.28 -27.70
C ALA A 572 32.16 4.40 -26.31
N GLN A 573 32.16 5.59 -25.71
CA GLN A 573 32.73 5.83 -24.39
C GLN A 573 31.99 5.07 -23.28
N TYR A 574 30.65 5.03 -23.31
CA TYR A 574 29.85 4.21 -22.40
C TYR A 574 30.16 2.72 -22.57
N SER A 575 30.30 2.24 -23.81
CA SER A 575 30.64 0.85 -24.12
C SER A 575 32.04 0.48 -23.63
N LEU A 576 33.03 1.35 -23.82
CA LEU A 576 34.39 1.20 -23.29
C LEU A 576 34.41 1.19 -21.75
N PHE A 577 33.69 2.10 -21.10
CA PHE A 577 33.57 2.11 -19.63
C PHE A 577 32.89 0.85 -19.10
N LYS A 578 31.86 0.34 -19.78
CA LYS A 578 31.22 -0.94 -19.44
C LYS A 578 32.16 -2.13 -19.68
N ALA A 579 32.87 -2.17 -20.80
CA ALA A 579 33.87 -3.21 -21.08
C ALA A 579 34.99 -3.21 -20.02
N TYR A 580 35.48 -2.03 -19.62
CA TYR A 580 36.42 -1.90 -18.50
C TYR A 580 35.82 -2.43 -17.19
N ARG A 581 34.61 -2.01 -16.81
CA ARG A 581 33.94 -2.47 -15.56
C ARG A 581 33.61 -3.96 -15.55
N VAL A 582 33.33 -4.58 -16.70
CA VAL A 582 32.93 -6.00 -16.82
C VAL A 582 34.11 -6.94 -17.07
N PHE A 583 35.11 -6.54 -17.86
CA PHE A 583 36.19 -7.46 -18.25
C PHE A 583 37.51 -7.15 -17.55
N VAL A 584 37.88 -5.87 -17.44
CA VAL A 584 39.20 -5.44 -16.95
C VAL A 584 39.22 -5.31 -15.43
N TYR A 585 38.31 -4.52 -14.85
CA TYR A 585 38.29 -4.19 -13.42
C TYR A 585 38.30 -5.41 -12.50
N PRO A 586 37.38 -6.39 -12.61
CA PRO A 586 37.35 -7.55 -11.71
C PRO A 586 38.50 -8.54 -11.92
N ARG A 587 39.25 -8.47 -13.03
CA ARG A 587 40.37 -9.38 -13.33
C ARG A 587 41.73 -8.76 -13.00
N TYR A 588 41.92 -7.46 -13.25
CA TYR A 588 43.23 -6.81 -13.21
C TYR A 588 43.35 -5.66 -12.22
N VAL A 589 42.25 -5.05 -11.76
CA VAL A 589 42.30 -3.78 -10.99
C VAL A 589 41.75 -3.91 -9.57
N SER A 590 40.68 -4.67 -9.35
CA SER A 590 40.00 -4.70 -8.06
C SER A 590 40.91 -5.15 -6.91
N GLY A 591 40.76 -4.48 -5.76
CA GLY A 591 41.48 -4.82 -4.53
C GLY A 591 41.06 -6.17 -3.95
N LEU A 592 39.84 -6.63 -4.21
CA LEU A 592 39.29 -7.88 -3.67
C LEU A 592 39.92 -9.15 -4.28
N ARG A 593 40.76 -9.03 -5.33
CA ARG A 593 41.33 -10.17 -6.07
C ARG A 593 42.30 -11.06 -5.28
N HIS A 594 42.72 -10.62 -4.09
CA HIS A 594 43.53 -11.44 -3.18
C HIS A 594 42.68 -12.48 -2.42
N LEU A 595 41.36 -12.30 -2.35
CA LEU A 595 40.47 -13.27 -1.72
C LEU A 595 40.41 -14.59 -2.54
N PRO A 596 40.38 -15.76 -1.89
CA PRO A 596 40.26 -17.05 -2.55
C PRO A 596 38.93 -17.14 -3.31
N GLY A 597 38.89 -17.95 -4.37
CA GLY A 597 37.66 -18.12 -5.12
C GLY A 597 37.74 -18.94 -6.41
N PRO A 598 36.57 -19.32 -6.94
CA PRO A 598 36.44 -20.01 -8.23
C PRO A 598 36.94 -19.16 -9.41
N THR A 599 37.73 -19.78 -10.29
CA THR A 599 38.25 -19.17 -11.53
C THR A 599 37.47 -19.60 -12.79
N ASP A 600 36.64 -20.63 -12.65
CA ASP A 600 35.93 -21.40 -13.68
C ASP A 600 34.57 -20.80 -14.11
N GLY A 601 34.47 -19.47 -14.10
CA GLY A 601 33.25 -18.71 -14.41
C GLY A 601 33.04 -18.45 -15.90
N HIS A 602 31.77 -18.35 -16.32
CA HIS A 602 31.40 -17.96 -17.69
C HIS A 602 31.84 -16.52 -18.00
N PHE A 603 32.37 -16.28 -19.21
CA PHE A 603 33.02 -15.03 -19.63
C PHE A 603 32.27 -13.73 -19.27
N PHE A 604 30.94 -13.73 -19.35
CA PHE A 604 30.07 -12.58 -19.06
C PHE A 604 29.19 -12.73 -17.80
N ILE A 605 29.00 -13.95 -17.30
CA ILE A 605 28.00 -14.27 -16.25
C ILE A 605 28.69 -14.73 -14.95
N GLY A 606 30.01 -14.95 -14.97
CA GLY A 606 30.76 -15.49 -13.84
C GLY A 606 30.27 -16.88 -13.45
N GLN A 607 30.30 -17.18 -12.16
CA GLN A 607 29.84 -18.44 -11.59
C GLN A 607 28.31 -18.53 -11.45
N MET A 608 27.55 -17.44 -11.62
CA MET A 608 26.07 -17.48 -11.61
C MET A 608 25.52 -18.47 -12.64
N ALA A 609 26.20 -18.66 -13.77
CA ALA A 609 25.82 -19.66 -14.77
C ALA A 609 25.87 -21.11 -14.21
N LYS A 610 26.82 -21.40 -13.30
CA LYS A 610 26.91 -22.71 -12.62
C LYS A 610 25.94 -22.81 -11.45
N GLN A 611 25.71 -21.72 -10.71
CA GLN A 611 24.71 -21.65 -9.62
C GLN A 611 23.30 -22.01 -10.09
N LEU A 612 22.95 -21.68 -11.34
CA LEU A 612 21.67 -22.02 -11.98
C LEU A 612 21.64 -23.41 -12.64
N LEU A 613 22.73 -24.19 -12.57
CA LEU A 613 22.88 -25.50 -13.22
C LEU A 613 23.27 -26.63 -12.25
N THR A 614 23.58 -26.36 -10.98
CA THR A 614 23.78 -27.41 -9.97
C THR A 614 22.47 -28.08 -9.58
N PRO A 615 22.48 -29.39 -9.22
CA PRO A 615 21.26 -30.12 -8.85
C PRO A 615 20.52 -29.47 -7.68
N GLY A 616 21.24 -29.13 -6.60
CA GLY A 616 20.74 -28.32 -5.52
C GLY A 616 21.15 -26.84 -5.62
N PRO A 617 20.36 -25.94 -5.01
CA PRO A 617 20.61 -24.50 -5.02
C PRO A 617 21.70 -24.04 -4.03
N VAL A 618 22.24 -24.94 -3.19
CA VAL A 618 23.31 -24.65 -2.22
C VAL A 618 24.63 -25.37 -2.52
N ASP A 619 24.61 -26.45 -3.30
CA ASP A 619 25.71 -27.39 -3.53
C ASP A 619 27.02 -26.68 -3.88
N ILE A 620 26.98 -25.76 -4.84
CA ILE A 620 28.14 -25.00 -5.31
C ILE A 620 28.77 -24.11 -4.22
N PHE A 621 27.96 -23.61 -3.28
CA PHE A 621 28.46 -22.85 -2.13
C PHE A 621 29.07 -23.79 -1.07
N LEU A 622 28.53 -24.99 -0.91
CA LEU A 622 29.13 -26.04 -0.08
C LEU A 622 30.45 -26.54 -0.67
N ASP A 623 30.56 -26.71 -1.99
CA ASP A 623 31.80 -27.08 -2.67
C ASP A 623 32.88 -26.00 -2.53
N TRP A 624 32.50 -24.71 -2.54
CA TRP A 624 33.43 -23.62 -2.26
C TRP A 624 33.87 -23.61 -0.79
N MET A 625 32.95 -23.83 0.16
CA MET A 625 33.29 -24.00 1.58
C MET A 625 34.25 -25.18 1.80
N ARG A 626 33.93 -26.37 1.27
CA ARG A 626 34.76 -27.58 1.34
C ARG A 626 36.16 -27.38 0.75
N LYS A 627 36.29 -26.53 -0.27
CA LYS A 627 37.56 -26.23 -0.96
C LYS A 627 38.41 -25.16 -0.27
N TRP A 628 37.79 -24.25 0.48
CA TRP A 628 38.46 -23.17 1.21
C TRP A 628 37.87 -23.06 2.63
N PRO A 629 37.99 -24.09 3.50
CA PRO A 629 37.24 -24.16 4.75
C PRO A 629 37.70 -23.14 5.79
N ASP A 630 39.01 -22.90 5.88
CA ASP A 630 39.62 -21.98 6.85
C ASP A 630 39.47 -20.50 6.45
N GLU A 631 39.06 -20.23 5.21
CA GLU A 631 39.07 -18.89 4.63
C GLU A 631 37.80 -18.12 5.04
N PRO A 632 37.91 -16.91 5.62
CA PRO A 632 36.77 -16.18 6.18
C PRO A 632 35.76 -15.68 5.13
N LEU A 633 36.25 -15.37 3.92
CA LEU A 633 35.51 -14.75 2.82
C LEU A 633 35.94 -15.38 1.49
N ILE A 634 34.97 -15.87 0.72
CA ILE A 634 35.23 -16.48 -0.61
C ILE A 634 34.63 -15.60 -1.71
N ARG A 635 35.44 -15.20 -2.69
CA ARG A 635 35.07 -14.26 -3.75
C ARG A 635 34.68 -14.99 -5.04
N TYR A 636 33.53 -14.66 -5.60
CA TYR A 636 33.11 -15.14 -6.92
C TYR A 636 32.57 -14.00 -7.79
N LEU A 637 32.33 -14.29 -9.07
CA LEU A 637 31.79 -13.34 -10.04
C LEU A 637 30.34 -13.71 -10.37
N SER A 638 29.48 -12.70 -10.45
CA SER A 638 28.08 -12.81 -10.83
C SER A 638 27.84 -12.14 -12.20
N ILE A 639 26.59 -11.89 -12.55
CA ILE A 639 26.16 -11.31 -13.84
C ILE A 639 26.93 -10.03 -14.15
N GLY A 640 27.47 -9.93 -15.37
CA GLY A 640 28.35 -8.82 -15.78
C GLY A 640 29.73 -8.86 -15.11
N ASN A 641 30.18 -10.04 -14.68
CA ASN A 641 31.36 -10.26 -13.82
C ASN A 641 31.37 -9.36 -12.56
N SER A 642 30.20 -9.08 -11.99
CA SER A 642 30.09 -8.28 -10.77
C SER A 642 30.63 -9.05 -9.56
N GLU A 643 31.52 -8.42 -8.79
CA GLU A 643 32.18 -9.07 -7.66
C GLU A 643 31.20 -9.31 -6.52
N THR A 644 31.17 -10.56 -6.04
CA THR A 644 30.30 -11.02 -4.95
C THR A 644 31.13 -11.83 -3.97
N ILE A 645 30.85 -11.68 -2.67
CA ILE A 645 31.60 -12.34 -1.60
C ILE A 645 30.64 -13.22 -0.80
N MET A 646 31.00 -14.49 -0.59
CA MET A 646 30.34 -15.40 0.33
C MET A 646 30.97 -15.29 1.72
N VAL A 647 30.14 -15.18 2.76
CA VAL A 647 30.59 -15.30 4.16
C VAL A 647 30.73 -16.77 4.51
N ASN A 648 31.93 -17.18 4.93
CA ASN A 648 32.26 -18.59 5.14
C ASN A 648 32.55 -18.95 6.61
N SER A 649 32.82 -17.96 7.48
CA SER A 649 33.12 -18.16 8.90
C SER A 649 32.06 -17.54 9.85
N PRO A 650 31.65 -18.23 10.94
CA PRO A 650 30.76 -17.69 11.98
C PRO A 650 31.23 -16.38 12.62
N ALA A 651 32.54 -16.19 12.80
CA ALA A 651 33.11 -14.97 13.38
C ALA A 651 32.85 -13.74 12.49
N VAL A 652 32.95 -13.92 11.17
CA VAL A 652 32.65 -12.89 10.17
C VAL A 652 31.14 -12.66 10.07
N LEU A 653 30.36 -13.73 10.19
CA LEU A 653 28.91 -13.67 10.21
C LEU A 653 28.39 -12.87 11.41
N LYS A 654 29.04 -13.03 12.57
CA LYS A 654 28.85 -12.23 13.80
C LYS A 654 29.27 -10.79 13.61
N GLU A 655 30.44 -10.52 13.04
CA GLU A 655 30.90 -9.17 12.70
C GLU A 655 29.86 -8.43 11.84
N MET A 656 29.43 -9.07 10.75
CA MET A 656 28.46 -8.56 9.78
C MET A 656 27.05 -8.35 10.38
N GLN A 657 26.51 -9.35 11.08
CA GLN A 657 25.12 -9.32 11.58
C GLN A 657 24.94 -8.60 12.93
N GLN A 658 25.99 -8.47 13.73
CA GLN A 658 25.93 -7.80 15.03
C GLN A 658 26.52 -6.39 14.95
N THR A 659 27.81 -6.26 14.61
CA THR A 659 28.52 -4.97 14.70
C THR A 659 28.30 -4.06 13.50
N LYS A 660 28.25 -4.61 12.28
CA LYS A 660 28.18 -3.86 11.01
C LYS A 660 26.82 -4.00 10.32
N SER A 661 25.79 -4.32 11.09
CA SER A 661 24.45 -4.74 10.62
C SER A 661 23.64 -3.67 9.86
N TYR A 662 24.10 -2.41 9.84
CA TYR A 662 23.50 -1.32 9.07
C TYR A 662 24.41 -0.79 7.93
N SER A 663 25.70 -1.13 7.93
CA SER A 663 26.64 -0.92 6.80
C SER A 663 26.38 -1.90 5.64
N PHE A 664 25.61 -2.97 5.92
CA PHE A 664 25.12 -3.93 4.93
C PHE A 664 23.59 -3.84 4.84
N CYS A 665 23.10 -3.27 3.73
CA CYS A 665 21.66 -3.16 3.43
C CYS A 665 21.21 -4.28 2.48
N LYS A 666 19.90 -4.44 2.24
CA LYS A 666 19.40 -5.35 1.20
C LYS A 666 19.60 -4.72 -0.19
N PRO A 667 20.02 -5.48 -1.23
CA PRO A 667 20.27 -4.91 -2.54
C PRO A 667 19.02 -4.27 -3.15
N LYS A 668 19.17 -3.11 -3.79
CA LYS A 668 18.02 -2.32 -4.30
C LYS A 668 17.18 -3.08 -5.33
N ILE A 669 17.79 -4.00 -6.07
CA ILE A 669 17.10 -4.88 -7.01
C ILE A 669 16.11 -5.84 -6.30
N ALA A 670 16.50 -6.44 -5.18
CA ALA A 670 15.64 -7.35 -4.43
C ALA A 670 14.42 -6.61 -3.85
N ALA A 671 14.62 -5.41 -3.31
CA ALA A 671 13.52 -4.58 -2.83
C ALA A 671 12.48 -4.28 -3.93
N ARG A 672 12.94 -3.97 -5.17
CA ARG A 672 12.04 -3.74 -6.32
C ARG A 672 11.31 -5.01 -6.78
N MET A 673 11.98 -6.16 -6.79
CA MET A 673 11.36 -7.43 -7.23
C MET A 673 10.22 -7.88 -6.30
N PHE A 674 10.33 -7.62 -5.00
CA PHE A 674 9.41 -8.15 -3.99
C PHE A 674 8.42 -7.13 -3.41
N SER A 675 8.74 -5.83 -3.31
CA SER A 675 7.82 -4.86 -2.68
C SER A 675 6.43 -4.70 -3.34
N PRO A 676 6.22 -4.99 -4.66
CA PRO A 676 4.87 -5.07 -5.21
C PRO A 676 3.99 -6.12 -4.51
N ILE A 677 4.58 -7.28 -4.20
CA ILE A 677 3.93 -8.41 -3.52
C ILE A 677 3.84 -8.14 -2.02
N THR A 678 4.97 -7.84 -1.38
CA THR A 678 5.08 -7.86 0.09
C THR A 678 4.86 -6.51 0.76
N GLY A 679 4.92 -5.40 0.02
CA GLY A 679 4.86 -4.05 0.59
C GLY A 679 6.18 -3.54 1.16
N HIS A 680 6.23 -2.25 1.51
CA HIS A 680 7.45 -1.54 1.94
C HIS A 680 7.67 -1.60 3.47
N GLY A 681 7.20 -2.66 4.11
CA GLY A 681 7.38 -2.92 5.54
C GLY A 681 8.74 -3.53 5.91
N ILE A 682 8.83 -4.08 7.12
CA ILE A 682 10.08 -4.42 7.82
C ILE A 682 11.03 -5.35 7.05
N LEU A 683 10.53 -6.21 6.16
CA LEU A 683 11.35 -7.10 5.33
C LEU A 683 12.26 -6.31 4.37
N PHE A 684 11.82 -5.16 3.85
CA PHE A 684 12.58 -4.33 2.93
C PHE A 684 12.93 -2.93 3.47
N ALA A 685 12.43 -2.59 4.67
CA ALA A 685 12.90 -1.42 5.41
C ALA A 685 14.42 -1.50 5.70
N GLU A 686 15.07 -0.34 5.68
CA GLU A 686 16.50 -0.15 5.96
C GLU A 686 16.72 1.04 6.89
N GLY A 687 17.93 1.18 7.43
CA GLY A 687 18.32 2.29 8.30
C GLY A 687 17.38 2.47 9.50
N ASP A 688 17.00 3.72 9.78
CA ASP A 688 16.19 4.06 10.95
C ASP A 688 14.72 3.66 10.83
N ILE A 689 14.18 3.49 9.61
CA ILE A 689 12.83 2.94 9.40
C ILE A 689 12.78 1.49 9.90
N HIS A 690 13.80 0.70 9.57
CA HIS A 690 13.94 -0.66 10.10
C HIS A 690 14.10 -0.66 11.62
N LYS A 691 14.87 0.26 12.20
CA LYS A 691 14.99 0.39 13.67
C LYS A 691 13.65 0.70 14.32
N ARG A 692 12.88 1.67 13.78
CA ARG A 692 11.55 2.07 14.27
C ARG A 692 10.59 0.88 14.26
N GLN A 693 10.41 0.24 13.10
CA GLN A 693 9.52 -0.91 12.93
C GLN A 693 9.97 -2.13 13.74
N ARG A 694 11.27 -2.45 13.78
CA ARG A 694 11.80 -3.59 14.57
C ARG A 694 11.59 -3.40 16.07
N ASN A 695 11.68 -2.16 16.57
CA ASN A 695 11.40 -1.81 17.96
C ASN A 695 9.89 -1.91 18.26
N GLN A 696 9.04 -1.24 17.47
CA GLN A 696 7.57 -1.29 17.60
C GLN A 696 7.03 -2.73 17.61
N LEU A 697 7.48 -3.57 16.67
CA LEU A 697 7.00 -4.95 16.56
C LEU A 697 7.65 -5.91 17.59
N SER A 698 8.73 -5.53 18.29
CA SER A 698 9.44 -6.45 19.20
C SER A 698 8.60 -6.93 20.39
N ARG A 699 7.65 -6.13 20.89
CA ARG A 699 6.75 -6.50 21.99
C ARG A 699 5.56 -7.37 21.52
N PRO A 700 4.84 -7.05 20.43
CA PRO A 700 3.89 -7.98 19.81
C PRO A 700 4.49 -9.37 19.52
N PHE A 701 5.71 -9.44 19.00
CA PHE A 701 6.44 -10.69 18.75
C PHE A 701 7.19 -11.27 19.96
N SER A 702 6.99 -10.72 21.17
CA SER A 702 7.58 -11.29 22.39
C SER A 702 7.06 -12.70 22.65
N LEU A 703 7.90 -13.57 23.22
CA LEU A 703 7.52 -14.95 23.52
C LEU A 703 6.25 -15.03 24.40
N SER A 704 6.08 -14.10 25.34
CA SER A 704 4.88 -13.96 26.18
C SER A 704 3.60 -13.64 25.41
N ASN A 705 3.68 -12.90 24.29
CA ASN A 705 2.52 -12.64 23.43
C ASN A 705 2.30 -13.78 22.43
N VAL A 706 3.36 -14.33 21.84
CA VAL A 706 3.26 -15.50 20.93
C VAL A 706 2.66 -16.72 21.64
N LYS A 707 2.98 -16.97 22.91
CA LYS A 707 2.35 -18.05 23.71
C LYS A 707 0.82 -17.98 23.74
N LYS A 708 0.22 -16.78 23.67
CA LYS A 708 -1.25 -16.58 23.71
C LYS A 708 -1.93 -17.09 22.43
N LEU A 709 -1.17 -17.27 21.35
CA LEU A 709 -1.66 -17.83 20.08
C LEU A 709 -1.65 -19.37 20.08
N LEU A 710 -1.09 -20.04 21.10
CA LEU A 710 -0.97 -21.50 21.15
C LEU A 710 -2.30 -22.25 20.88
N PRO A 711 -3.47 -21.86 21.45
CA PRO A 711 -4.74 -22.53 21.16
C PRO A 711 -5.16 -22.44 19.67
N VAL A 712 -4.82 -21.34 18.99
CA VAL A 712 -5.07 -21.16 17.55
C VAL A 712 -4.17 -22.07 16.73
N LEU A 713 -2.88 -22.16 17.09
CA LEU A 713 -1.92 -23.05 16.43
C LEU A 713 -2.33 -24.52 16.58
N GLN A 714 -2.81 -24.91 17.76
CA GLN A 714 -3.32 -26.26 18.06
C GLN A 714 -4.62 -26.57 17.31
N GLY A 715 -5.55 -25.60 17.24
CA GLY A 715 -6.75 -25.72 16.41
C GLY A 715 -6.40 -26.00 14.94
N LYS A 716 -5.53 -25.19 14.34
CA LYS A 716 -5.12 -25.35 12.93
C LYS A 716 -4.25 -26.59 12.67
N ALA A 717 -3.48 -27.07 13.65
CA ALA A 717 -2.78 -28.34 13.54
C ALA A 717 -3.74 -29.55 13.51
N ARG A 718 -4.82 -29.51 14.31
CA ARG A 718 -5.89 -30.52 14.22
C ARG A 718 -6.70 -30.40 12.93
N GLU A 719 -6.99 -29.19 12.44
CA GLU A 719 -7.61 -29.00 11.12
C GLU A 719 -6.76 -29.54 9.97
N LEU A 720 -5.44 -29.35 10.03
CA LEU A 720 -4.48 -29.92 9.08
C LEU A 720 -4.53 -31.45 9.10
N CYS A 721 -4.47 -32.07 10.28
CA CYS A 721 -4.55 -33.53 10.42
C CYS A 721 -5.91 -34.07 9.94
N ALA A 722 -7.00 -33.38 10.26
CA ALA A 722 -8.33 -33.72 9.76
C ALA A 722 -8.47 -33.52 8.24
N ALA A 723 -7.75 -32.57 7.63
CA ALA A 723 -7.71 -32.39 6.18
C ALA A 723 -6.94 -33.51 5.47
N LEU A 724 -5.80 -33.94 6.04
CA LEU A 724 -5.04 -35.11 5.55
C LEU A 724 -5.86 -36.40 5.68
N GLY A 725 -6.49 -36.63 6.83
CA GLY A 725 -7.38 -37.78 7.04
C GLY A 725 -8.61 -37.79 6.11
N ARG A 726 -9.14 -36.63 5.73
CA ARG A 726 -10.20 -36.53 4.70
C ARG A 726 -9.70 -36.87 3.29
N ASP A 727 -8.44 -36.57 2.96
CA ASP A 727 -7.86 -37.00 1.69
C ASP A 727 -7.59 -38.52 1.67
N MET A 728 -7.09 -39.07 2.78
CA MET A 728 -6.91 -40.52 2.95
C MET A 728 -8.24 -41.30 2.78
N GLY A 729 -9.35 -40.75 3.26
CA GLY A 729 -10.66 -41.38 3.13
C GLY A 729 -10.76 -42.64 4.01
N PRO A 730 -11.24 -43.79 3.50
CA PRO A 730 -11.30 -45.04 4.25
C PRO A 730 -9.96 -45.79 4.26
N ASP A 731 -8.96 -45.37 3.47
CA ASP A 731 -7.68 -46.08 3.34
C ASP A 731 -6.84 -45.94 4.62
N ALA A 732 -6.43 -47.08 5.19
CA ALA A 732 -5.56 -47.09 6.37
C ALA A 732 -4.18 -46.46 6.10
N ALA A 733 -3.68 -46.56 4.87
CA ALA A 733 -2.48 -45.87 4.40
C ALA A 733 -2.61 -45.44 2.93
N LYS A 734 -2.17 -44.22 2.60
CA LYS A 734 -2.28 -43.63 1.25
C LYS A 734 -1.08 -42.75 0.90
N ALA A 735 -0.66 -42.78 -0.37
CA ALA A 735 0.40 -41.90 -0.89
C ALA A 735 -0.12 -40.47 -1.17
N VAL A 736 0.00 -39.57 -0.20
CA VAL A 736 -0.50 -38.18 -0.23
C VAL A 736 0.60 -37.21 -0.66
N THR A 737 0.23 -36.18 -1.43
CA THR A 737 1.11 -35.05 -1.76
C THR A 737 0.93 -33.94 -0.72
N VAL A 738 1.97 -33.62 0.05
CA VAL A 738 1.78 -32.94 1.36
C VAL A 738 1.97 -31.42 1.35
N GLU A 739 2.75 -30.85 0.42
CA GLU A 739 2.97 -29.39 0.33
C GLU A 739 1.68 -28.55 0.33
N PRO A 740 0.61 -28.90 -0.43
CA PRO A 740 -0.58 -28.06 -0.48
C PRO A 740 -1.27 -27.93 0.87
N PHE A 741 -1.22 -28.97 1.70
CA PHE A 741 -1.81 -28.95 3.04
C PHE A 741 -0.99 -28.05 3.98
N PHE A 742 0.35 -28.16 3.96
CA PHE A 742 1.22 -27.34 4.81
C PHE A 742 1.25 -25.87 4.41
N GLN A 743 1.18 -25.56 3.10
CA GLN A 743 1.06 -24.19 2.60
C GLN A 743 -0.26 -23.56 3.05
N LYS A 744 -1.40 -24.24 2.83
CA LYS A 744 -2.72 -23.81 3.34
C LYS A 744 -2.74 -23.60 4.86
N ALA A 745 -2.19 -24.55 5.63
CA ALA A 745 -2.12 -24.47 7.08
C ALA A 745 -1.29 -23.26 7.56
N ALA A 746 -0.12 -23.04 6.96
CA ALA A 746 0.72 -21.88 7.26
C ALA A 746 0.00 -20.56 6.89
N LEU A 747 -0.73 -20.52 5.78
CA LEU A 747 -1.47 -19.33 5.32
C LEU A 747 -2.60 -18.95 6.30
N ASP A 748 -3.44 -19.92 6.69
CA ASP A 748 -4.51 -19.73 7.68
C ASP A 748 -3.92 -19.28 9.03
N VAL A 749 -2.86 -19.96 9.51
CA VAL A 749 -2.17 -19.63 10.77
C VAL A 749 -1.62 -18.19 10.76
N LEU A 750 -1.00 -17.74 9.67
CA LEU A 750 -0.45 -16.38 9.57
C LEU A 750 -1.55 -15.32 9.45
N ALA A 751 -2.66 -15.62 8.80
CA ALA A 751 -3.81 -14.71 8.69
C ALA A 751 -4.53 -14.53 10.03
N ILE A 752 -4.79 -15.62 10.77
CA ILE A 752 -5.40 -15.53 12.11
C ILE A 752 -4.43 -14.86 13.08
N ALA A 753 -3.14 -15.25 13.07
CA ALA A 753 -2.13 -14.64 13.92
C ALA A 753 -1.97 -13.13 13.66
N SER A 754 -2.00 -12.68 12.41
CA SER A 754 -1.83 -11.26 12.09
C SER A 754 -3.09 -10.42 12.29
N ILE A 755 -4.23 -10.82 11.71
CA ILE A 755 -5.44 -9.98 11.61
C ILE A 755 -6.69 -10.62 12.23
N GLY A 756 -6.55 -11.71 13.00
CA GLY A 756 -7.66 -12.38 13.66
C GLY A 756 -8.71 -12.95 12.71
N TYR A 757 -8.33 -13.21 11.45
CA TYR A 757 -9.24 -13.68 10.41
C TYR A 757 -8.76 -15.01 9.82
N ASP A 758 -9.63 -16.02 9.86
CA ASP A 758 -9.43 -17.30 9.18
C ASP A 758 -9.76 -17.17 7.70
N LEU A 759 -8.89 -17.70 6.84
CA LEU A 759 -9.08 -17.74 5.39
C LEU A 759 -9.85 -19.00 4.95
N GLY A 760 -9.96 -20.02 5.82
CA GLY A 760 -10.63 -21.28 5.52
C GLY A 760 -9.93 -22.10 4.43
N SER A 761 -8.61 -21.96 4.26
CA SER A 761 -7.87 -22.59 3.15
C SER A 761 -7.85 -24.12 3.27
N LEU A 762 -7.92 -24.65 4.50
CA LEU A 762 -8.01 -26.09 4.82
C LEU A 762 -9.45 -26.65 4.80
N SER A 763 -10.47 -25.80 4.99
CA SER A 763 -11.87 -26.22 5.07
C SER A 763 -12.60 -26.11 3.72
N THR A 764 -12.25 -25.10 2.91
CA THR A 764 -12.95 -24.78 1.66
C THR A 764 -12.07 -25.07 0.44
N ALA A 765 -12.45 -26.07 -0.36
CA ALA A 765 -11.70 -26.49 -1.56
C ALA A 765 -11.47 -25.35 -2.58
N SER A 766 -12.35 -24.35 -2.60
CA SER A 766 -12.35 -23.20 -3.51
C SER A 766 -11.92 -21.88 -2.87
N ALA A 767 -11.17 -21.91 -1.76
CA ALA A 767 -10.73 -20.71 -1.04
C ALA A 767 -9.99 -19.70 -1.94
N CYS A 768 -10.70 -18.63 -2.32
CA CYS A 768 -10.27 -17.65 -3.32
C CYS A 768 -8.89 -17.04 -3.00
N PHE A 769 -8.61 -16.78 -1.72
CA PHE A 769 -7.37 -16.13 -1.30
C PHE A 769 -6.12 -16.97 -1.64
N HIS A 770 -6.07 -18.24 -1.23
CA HIS A 770 -4.94 -19.12 -1.56
C HIS A 770 -4.77 -19.24 -3.08
N ALA A 771 -5.88 -19.43 -3.81
CA ALA A 771 -5.84 -19.57 -5.27
C ALA A 771 -5.34 -18.32 -6.00
N VAL A 772 -5.52 -17.11 -5.44
CA VAL A 772 -4.92 -15.87 -5.99
C VAL A 772 -3.47 -15.72 -5.55
N TYR A 773 -3.15 -16.04 -4.29
CA TYR A 773 -1.81 -15.88 -3.72
C TYR A 773 -0.79 -16.81 -4.40
N ASP A 774 -1.17 -18.06 -4.59
CA ASP A 774 -0.39 -19.09 -5.28
C ASP A 774 0.09 -18.63 -6.67
N ARG A 775 -0.80 -18.02 -7.48
CA ARG A 775 -0.48 -17.49 -8.83
C ARG A 775 0.50 -16.32 -8.85
N ILE A 776 0.65 -15.60 -7.73
CA ILE A 776 1.59 -14.48 -7.61
C ILE A 776 3.01 -14.99 -7.35
N ILE A 777 3.13 -16.12 -6.63
CA ILE A 777 4.39 -16.77 -6.26
C ILE A 777 4.83 -17.75 -7.36
N HIS A 778 4.01 -18.75 -7.68
CA HIS A 778 4.28 -19.78 -8.68
C HIS A 778 3.94 -19.28 -10.09
N GLN A 779 4.80 -18.44 -10.64
CA GLN A 779 4.63 -17.87 -11.98
C GLN A 779 5.17 -18.84 -13.05
N PRO A 780 4.68 -18.77 -14.31
CA PRO A 780 5.36 -19.42 -15.43
C PRO A 780 6.81 -18.93 -15.56
N ARG A 781 7.71 -19.72 -16.17
CA ARG A 781 9.14 -19.35 -16.36
C ARG A 781 9.33 -17.94 -16.93
N LEU A 782 8.51 -17.56 -17.92
CA LEU A 782 8.51 -16.21 -18.51
C LEU A 782 8.16 -15.11 -17.49
N GLY A 783 7.27 -15.39 -16.53
CA GLY A 783 6.95 -14.51 -15.41
C GLY A 783 8.15 -14.28 -14.50
N HIS A 784 8.87 -15.35 -14.10
CA HIS A 784 10.10 -15.20 -13.30
C HIS A 784 11.16 -14.35 -14.02
N VAL A 785 11.39 -14.59 -15.33
CA VAL A 785 12.27 -13.74 -16.16
C VAL A 785 11.80 -12.28 -16.17
N LEU A 786 10.50 -12.03 -16.36
CA LEU A 786 9.93 -10.69 -16.32
C LEU A 786 10.06 -10.03 -14.93
N THR A 787 9.96 -10.76 -13.82
CA THR A 787 10.19 -10.22 -12.46
C THR A 787 11.65 -9.83 -12.26
N PHE A 788 12.58 -10.69 -12.71
CA PHE A 788 14.02 -10.42 -12.63
C PHE A 788 14.40 -9.17 -13.42
N LEU A 789 13.90 -9.02 -14.65
CA LEU A 789 14.12 -7.83 -15.46
C LEU A 789 13.47 -6.57 -14.85
N ASP A 790 12.28 -6.70 -14.23
CA ASP A 790 11.55 -5.60 -13.57
C ASP A 790 12.38 -4.94 -12.45
N GLY A 791 13.17 -5.74 -11.73
CA GLY A 791 14.09 -5.26 -10.70
C GLY A 791 15.21 -4.35 -11.23
N HIS A 792 15.62 -4.53 -12.48
CA HIS A 792 16.58 -3.66 -13.16
C HIS A 792 15.91 -2.41 -13.75
N VAL A 793 14.84 -2.61 -14.54
CA VAL A 793 14.07 -1.59 -15.28
C VAL A 793 12.59 -1.96 -15.19
N PRO A 794 11.64 -1.04 -14.87
CA PRO A 794 10.24 -1.36 -14.54
C PRO A 794 9.38 -1.80 -15.76
N LEU A 795 9.76 -2.91 -16.40
CA LEU A 795 9.13 -3.47 -17.59
C LEU A 795 7.68 -3.91 -17.36
N ARG A 796 7.30 -4.37 -16.17
CA ARG A 796 5.94 -4.89 -15.89
C ARG A 796 4.87 -3.81 -15.95
N ALA A 797 5.25 -2.55 -15.70
CA ALA A 797 4.37 -1.39 -15.87
C ALA A 797 4.19 -0.98 -17.35
N TRP A 798 5.13 -1.33 -18.23
CA TRP A 798 5.17 -0.85 -19.62
C TRP A 798 4.85 -1.91 -20.68
N LEU A 799 5.18 -3.19 -20.44
CA LEU A 799 4.86 -4.29 -21.35
C LEU A 799 3.41 -4.75 -21.15
N PRO A 800 2.50 -4.58 -22.14
CA PRO A 800 1.07 -4.87 -22.00
C PRO A 800 0.72 -6.38 -22.10
N LEU A 801 1.65 -7.26 -21.73
CA LEU A 801 1.47 -8.72 -21.82
C LEU A 801 0.28 -9.20 -20.97
N PRO A 802 -0.51 -10.19 -21.43
CA PRO A 802 -1.59 -10.78 -20.64
C PRO A 802 -1.13 -11.29 -19.27
N LEU A 803 0.09 -11.85 -19.20
CA LEU A 803 0.70 -12.33 -17.96
C LEU A 803 0.94 -11.20 -16.94
N ASN A 804 1.50 -10.07 -17.39
CA ASN A 804 1.70 -8.87 -16.56
C ASN A 804 0.35 -8.32 -16.07
N ARG A 805 -0.62 -8.18 -16.99
CA ARG A 805 -1.98 -7.70 -16.67
C ARG A 805 -2.68 -8.58 -15.65
N ARG A 806 -2.55 -9.91 -15.75
CA ARG A 806 -3.10 -10.87 -14.77
C ARG A 806 -2.41 -10.72 -13.41
N TRP A 807 -1.08 -10.73 -13.37
CA TRP A 807 -0.33 -10.63 -12.13
C TRP A 807 -0.56 -9.31 -11.38
N LEU A 808 -0.66 -8.19 -12.10
CA LEU A 808 -1.01 -6.88 -11.51
C LEU A 808 -2.43 -6.88 -10.92
N ARG A 809 -3.41 -7.52 -11.59
CA ARG A 809 -4.78 -7.70 -11.06
C ARG A 809 -4.79 -8.59 -9.81
N ASP A 810 -4.08 -9.72 -9.83
CA ASP A 810 -4.00 -10.65 -8.71
C ASP A 810 -3.36 -9.97 -7.47
N ASN A 811 -2.30 -9.17 -7.65
CA ASN A 811 -1.69 -8.38 -6.57
C ASN A 811 -2.65 -7.30 -6.01
N ALA A 812 -3.36 -6.57 -6.89
CA ALA A 812 -4.33 -5.57 -6.47
C ALA A 812 -5.50 -6.21 -5.67
N LEU A 813 -5.98 -7.37 -6.11
CA LEU A 813 -7.06 -8.11 -5.45
C LEU A 813 -6.68 -8.54 -4.03
N ILE A 814 -5.47 -9.10 -3.82
CA ILE A 814 -5.00 -9.47 -2.47
C ILE A 814 -4.86 -8.26 -1.56
N ARG A 815 -4.28 -7.16 -2.06
CA ARG A 815 -4.17 -5.90 -1.31
C ARG A 815 -5.55 -5.40 -0.89
N GLN A 816 -6.55 -5.45 -1.77
CA GLN A 816 -7.93 -5.07 -1.47
C GLN A 816 -8.59 -6.01 -0.45
N MET A 817 -8.44 -7.33 -0.59
CA MET A 817 -8.99 -8.32 0.34
C MET A 817 -8.43 -8.16 1.75
N LEU A 818 -7.10 -8.05 1.89
CA LEU A 818 -6.45 -7.87 3.19
C LEU A 818 -6.76 -6.51 3.81
N LEU A 819 -6.77 -5.42 3.03
CA LEU A 819 -7.12 -4.08 3.53
C LEU A 819 -8.55 -4.04 4.08
N GLY A 820 -9.51 -4.68 3.41
CA GLY A 820 -10.89 -4.78 3.89
C GLY A 820 -11.01 -5.52 5.23
N LYS A 821 -10.32 -6.66 5.37
CA LYS A 821 -10.31 -7.44 6.63
C LYS A 821 -9.55 -6.70 7.75
N LEU A 822 -8.43 -6.06 7.43
CA LEU A 822 -7.63 -5.23 8.33
C LEU A 822 -8.45 -4.06 8.89
N GLN A 823 -9.18 -3.33 8.04
CA GLN A 823 -10.04 -2.22 8.47
C GLN A 823 -11.21 -2.69 9.35
N LEU A 824 -11.78 -3.86 9.07
CA LEU A 824 -12.80 -4.47 9.94
C LEU A 824 -12.23 -4.85 11.31
N GLN A 825 -11.03 -5.45 11.37
CA GLN A 825 -10.43 -5.83 12.65
C GLN A 825 -9.95 -4.60 13.44
N LYS A 826 -9.38 -3.58 12.80
CA LYS A 826 -9.04 -2.29 13.42
C LYS A 826 -10.26 -1.64 14.07
N ARG A 827 -11.43 -1.66 13.40
CA ARG A 827 -12.71 -1.20 13.98
C ARG A 827 -13.17 -2.04 15.17
N ARG A 828 -13.03 -3.37 15.12
CA ARG A 828 -13.38 -4.28 16.24
C ARG A 828 -12.51 -4.05 17.48
N VAL A 829 -11.20 -3.86 17.30
CA VAL A 829 -10.26 -3.56 18.40
C VAL A 829 -10.56 -2.19 19.03
N LEU A 830 -10.91 -1.18 18.22
CA LEU A 830 -11.34 0.13 18.74
C LEU A 830 -12.66 0.04 19.53
N ARG A 831 -13.71 -0.62 19.00
CA ARG A 831 -14.98 -0.80 19.74
C ARG A 831 -14.82 -1.55 21.07
N ARG A 832 -13.93 -2.56 21.13
CA ARG A 832 -13.61 -3.27 22.39
C ARG A 832 -12.96 -2.37 23.46
N ARG A 833 -12.43 -1.20 23.09
CA ARG A 833 -11.74 -0.26 23.98
C ARG A 833 -12.67 0.82 24.55
N GLU A 834 -13.81 1.06 23.93
CA GLU A 834 -14.74 2.16 24.29
C GLU A 834 -15.67 1.79 25.47
N GLY A 835 -15.78 0.50 25.80
CA GLY A 835 -16.54 0.00 26.95
C GLY A 835 -17.98 -0.42 26.61
N PRO A 836 -18.66 -1.17 27.50
CA PRO A 836 -20.05 -1.56 27.31
C PRO A 836 -21.02 -0.61 28.03
N ASP A 837 -22.05 -0.15 27.31
CA ASP A 837 -23.37 0.04 27.92
C ASP A 837 -24.09 -1.31 27.91
N GLU A 838 -24.67 -1.72 29.04
CA GLU A 838 -25.29 -3.04 29.18
C GLU A 838 -26.72 -3.08 28.62
N GLY A 839 -26.85 -3.56 27.37
CA GLY A 839 -28.13 -3.97 26.77
C GLY A 839 -28.26 -5.50 26.72
N PRO A 840 -29.16 -6.14 27.49
CA PRO A 840 -29.24 -7.60 27.57
C PRO A 840 -30.12 -8.20 26.47
N ASP A 841 -29.54 -8.56 25.33
CA ASP A 841 -30.16 -9.55 24.42
C ASP A 841 -29.12 -10.46 23.73
N LYS A 842 -29.47 -11.74 23.55
CA LYS A 842 -28.62 -12.78 22.96
C LYS A 842 -29.25 -13.35 21.71
N GLY A 843 -29.17 -12.59 20.61
CA GLY A 843 -29.49 -13.08 19.26
C GLY A 843 -28.57 -14.24 18.83
N PRO A 844 -29.10 -15.37 18.29
CA PRO A 844 -28.33 -16.56 17.99
C PRO A 844 -27.72 -16.53 16.57
N ASP A 845 -26.71 -15.68 16.36
CA ASP A 845 -26.06 -15.56 15.04
C ASP A 845 -25.03 -16.70 14.80
N LYS A 846 -25.37 -17.63 13.89
CA LYS A 846 -24.54 -18.80 13.53
C LYS A 846 -23.80 -18.53 12.21
N GLY A 847 -22.55 -18.07 12.29
CA GLY A 847 -21.68 -17.94 11.11
C GLY A 847 -20.19 -17.91 11.46
N ASP A 848 -19.53 -19.07 11.44
CA ASP A 848 -18.07 -19.25 11.48
C ASP A 848 -17.32 -18.36 12.49
N HIS A 849 -17.55 -18.62 13.78
CA HIS A 849 -16.89 -17.91 14.88
C HIS A 849 -16.05 -18.86 15.73
N VAL A 850 -14.74 -18.59 15.80
CA VAL A 850 -13.88 -19.11 16.88
C VAL A 850 -14.41 -18.54 18.21
N PRO A 851 -14.63 -19.35 19.26
CA PRO A 851 -15.37 -18.92 20.44
C PRO A 851 -14.88 -17.64 21.12
N SER A 852 -15.83 -16.81 21.54
CA SER A 852 -15.63 -15.54 22.23
C SER A 852 -15.06 -15.74 23.65
N GLY A 853 -13.73 -15.78 23.76
CA GLY A 853 -13.05 -15.81 25.06
C GLY A 853 -11.51 -15.65 25.04
N GLN A 854 -10.81 -16.14 24.01
CA GLN A 854 -9.33 -16.23 24.04
C GLN A 854 -8.59 -15.53 22.88
N GLY A 855 -9.29 -15.00 21.88
CA GLY A 855 -8.68 -14.37 20.70
C GLY A 855 -8.17 -12.94 20.92
N ARG A 856 -6.86 -12.79 21.14
CA ARG A 856 -6.08 -11.57 20.80
C ARG A 856 -5.07 -11.90 19.70
N ASP A 857 -5.25 -11.31 18.53
CA ASP A 857 -4.30 -11.38 17.42
C ASP A 857 -3.15 -10.36 17.55
N LEU A 858 -2.14 -10.50 16.69
CA LEU A 858 -0.94 -9.68 16.70
C LEU A 858 -1.21 -8.21 16.34
N LEU A 859 -2.18 -7.93 15.46
CA LEU A 859 -2.67 -6.58 15.20
C LEU A 859 -3.29 -5.95 16.44
N SER A 860 -4.04 -6.70 17.24
CA SER A 860 -4.59 -6.25 18.52
C SER A 860 -3.46 -5.84 19.46
N PHE A 861 -2.41 -6.65 19.62
CA PHE A 861 -1.22 -6.26 20.40
C PHE A 861 -0.49 -5.05 19.81
N ILE A 862 -0.38 -4.90 18.50
CA ILE A 862 0.22 -3.72 17.85
C ILE A 862 -0.59 -2.45 18.17
N LEU A 863 -1.92 -2.50 18.05
CA LEU A 863 -2.82 -1.35 18.27
C LEU A 863 -2.99 -1.00 19.76
N GLU A 864 -2.94 -2.00 20.65
CA GLU A 864 -2.99 -1.83 22.11
C GLU A 864 -1.66 -1.31 22.67
N GLU A 865 -0.54 -2.01 22.43
CA GLU A 865 0.73 -1.77 23.11
C GLU A 865 1.55 -0.60 22.53
N CYS A 866 1.47 -0.33 21.21
CA CYS A 866 2.31 0.71 20.58
C CYS A 866 1.86 2.15 20.88
N ARG A 867 0.71 2.35 21.55
CA ARG A 867 0.22 3.68 21.97
C ARG A 867 0.70 4.13 23.35
N GLY A 868 1.47 3.31 24.07
CA GLY A 868 1.85 3.56 25.46
C GLY A 868 3.08 4.46 25.69
N SER A 869 3.73 4.98 24.64
CA SER A 869 4.94 5.82 24.77
C SER A 869 4.70 7.22 24.18
N PRO A 870 4.78 8.31 24.96
CA PRO A 870 4.56 9.66 24.44
C PRO A 870 5.66 10.01 23.42
N GLY A 871 5.25 10.34 22.20
CA GLY A 871 6.14 10.65 21.08
C GLY A 871 6.32 9.54 20.03
N GLN A 872 5.58 8.43 20.09
CA GLN A 872 5.49 7.49 18.96
C GLN A 872 4.35 7.85 17.99
N GLU A 873 4.65 7.85 16.70
CA GLU A 873 3.67 7.98 15.62
C GLU A 873 2.70 6.78 15.60
N ASN A 874 1.43 7.03 15.28
CA ASN A 874 0.44 5.97 15.06
C ASN A 874 0.72 5.24 13.74
N TRP A 875 0.62 3.91 13.73
CA TRP A 875 0.60 3.12 12.50
C TRP A 875 -0.61 3.49 11.63
N ASP A 876 -0.38 3.85 10.36
CA ASP A 876 -1.45 4.06 9.39
C ASP A 876 -1.95 2.75 8.75
N ASP A 877 -3.03 2.81 7.98
CA ASP A 877 -3.64 1.62 7.35
C ASP A 877 -2.72 0.95 6.31
N GLN A 878 -1.83 1.71 5.67
CA GLN A 878 -0.90 1.21 4.65
C GLN A 878 0.35 0.58 5.29
N GLU A 879 0.89 1.14 6.37
CA GLU A 879 1.95 0.51 7.16
C GLU A 879 1.47 -0.80 7.80
N LEU A 880 0.22 -0.85 8.28
CA LEU A 880 -0.40 -2.07 8.80
C LEU A 880 -0.66 -3.10 7.68
N LEU A 881 -1.13 -2.67 6.49
CA LEU A 881 -1.31 -3.57 5.35
C LEU A 881 0.02 -4.18 4.88
N ASP A 882 1.05 -3.34 4.71
CA ASP A 882 2.38 -3.79 4.31
C ASP A 882 3.06 -4.62 5.43
N PHE A 883 2.72 -4.42 6.71
CA PHE A 883 3.11 -5.36 7.78
C PHE A 883 2.48 -6.74 7.58
N VAL A 884 1.16 -6.82 7.38
CA VAL A 884 0.43 -8.09 7.19
C VAL A 884 0.93 -8.83 5.95
N LEU A 885 1.12 -8.13 4.82
CA LEU A 885 1.69 -8.68 3.59
C LEU A 885 3.10 -9.25 3.80
N ASN A 886 3.99 -8.53 4.49
CA ASN A 886 5.34 -9.01 4.78
C ASN A 886 5.35 -10.20 5.75
N PHE A 887 4.44 -10.25 6.74
CA PHE A 887 4.35 -11.37 7.66
C PHE A 887 3.81 -12.64 6.99
N ILE A 888 2.74 -12.52 6.19
CA ILE A 888 2.22 -13.63 5.38
C ILE A 888 3.31 -14.12 4.41
N ALA A 889 3.94 -13.23 3.64
CA ALA A 889 4.93 -13.62 2.64
C ALA A 889 6.21 -14.24 3.24
N GLY A 890 6.73 -13.70 4.36
CA GLY A 890 7.91 -14.25 5.02
C GLY A 890 7.64 -15.58 5.74
N GLY A 891 6.44 -15.78 6.28
CA GLY A 891 6.08 -16.97 7.06
C GLY A 891 5.54 -18.14 6.23
N HIS A 892 4.73 -17.88 5.20
CA HIS A 892 3.92 -18.89 4.52
C HIS A 892 4.80 -19.98 3.89
N GLU A 893 5.70 -19.54 3.01
CA GLU A 893 6.58 -20.43 2.28
C GLU A 893 7.61 -21.09 3.21
N THR A 894 8.11 -20.38 4.23
CA THR A 894 9.14 -20.93 5.13
C THR A 894 8.61 -22.00 6.08
N ILE A 895 7.42 -21.80 6.67
CA ILE A 895 6.78 -22.80 7.54
C ILE A 895 6.31 -24.00 6.73
N GLY A 896 5.62 -23.79 5.60
CA GLY A 896 5.15 -24.89 4.75
C GLY A 896 6.30 -25.76 4.22
N THR A 897 7.41 -25.14 3.83
CA THR A 897 8.63 -25.84 3.40
C THR A 897 9.25 -26.66 4.52
N ALA A 898 9.36 -26.11 5.74
CA ALA A 898 9.91 -26.85 6.87
C ALA A 898 9.05 -28.07 7.28
N LEU A 899 7.71 -27.98 7.20
CA LEU A 899 6.81 -29.13 7.41
C LEU A 899 6.90 -30.19 6.30
N THR A 900 7.19 -29.76 5.07
CA THR A 900 7.46 -30.66 3.93
C THR A 900 8.71 -31.49 4.21
N TRP A 901 9.81 -30.85 4.62
CA TRP A 901 11.04 -31.56 5.01
C TRP A 901 10.89 -32.37 6.30
N ALA A 902 10.06 -31.94 7.25
CA ALA A 902 9.73 -32.76 8.42
C ALA A 902 9.07 -34.09 7.97
N SER A 903 8.10 -34.02 7.07
CA SER A 903 7.43 -35.21 6.53
C SER A 903 8.39 -36.12 5.76
N HIS A 904 9.30 -35.54 4.97
CA HIS A 904 10.36 -36.28 4.27
C HIS A 904 11.29 -37.03 5.24
N VAL A 905 11.73 -36.38 6.32
CA VAL A 905 12.57 -37.03 7.34
C VAL A 905 11.78 -38.12 8.07
N LEU A 906 10.53 -37.84 8.49
CA LEU A 906 9.70 -38.85 9.16
C LEU A 906 9.47 -40.08 8.25
N SER A 907 9.29 -39.88 6.94
CA SER A 907 9.08 -40.97 5.97
C SER A 907 10.33 -41.78 5.63
N THR A 908 11.54 -41.26 5.91
CA THR A 908 12.84 -41.90 5.63
C THR A 908 13.58 -42.37 6.88
N ARG A 909 13.20 -41.89 8.07
CA ARG A 909 13.84 -42.18 9.36
C ARG A 909 12.81 -42.67 10.38
N SER A 910 12.45 -43.95 10.26
CA SER A 910 11.55 -44.65 11.18
C SER A 910 12.05 -44.65 12.62
N ASP A 911 13.38 -44.65 12.83
CA ASP A 911 14.03 -44.52 14.14
C ASP A 911 13.72 -43.18 14.81
N VAL A 912 13.84 -42.07 14.05
CA VAL A 912 13.52 -40.71 14.52
C VAL A 912 12.02 -40.56 14.74
N GLN A 913 11.20 -41.09 13.82
CA GLN A 913 9.75 -41.07 13.94
C GLN A 913 9.26 -41.82 15.19
N ALA A 914 9.83 -43.00 15.49
CA ALA A 914 9.48 -43.78 16.67
C ALA A 914 9.88 -43.08 17.98
N GLN A 915 11.04 -42.44 18.03
CA GLN A 915 11.46 -41.64 19.19
C GLN A 915 10.52 -40.45 19.45
N LEU A 916 10.16 -39.70 18.38
CA LEU A 916 9.21 -38.60 18.49
C LEU A 916 7.81 -39.07 18.90
N HIS A 917 7.34 -40.19 18.35
CA HIS A 917 6.05 -40.78 18.74
C HIS A 917 6.06 -41.17 20.21
N ALA A 918 7.08 -41.88 20.70
CA ALA A 918 7.17 -42.29 22.09
C ALA A 918 7.23 -41.09 23.06
N GLU A 919 7.93 -40.02 22.71
CA GLU A 919 7.98 -38.78 23.51
C GLU A 919 6.63 -38.05 23.52
N VAL A 920 5.91 -37.98 22.39
CA VAL A 920 4.58 -37.36 22.30
C VAL A 920 3.50 -38.21 22.97
N GLU A 921 3.57 -39.54 22.85
CA GLU A 921 2.66 -40.49 23.50
C GLU A 921 2.76 -40.40 25.03
N ALA A 922 3.97 -40.21 25.56
CA ALA A 922 4.19 -40.01 27.00
C ALA A 922 3.46 -38.79 27.59
N LEU A 923 3.08 -37.79 26.77
CA LEU A 923 2.24 -36.67 27.22
C LEU A 923 0.76 -37.03 27.40
N TYR A 924 0.23 -38.04 26.70
CA TYR A 924 -1.20 -38.38 26.71
C TYR A 924 -1.54 -39.80 27.17
N ARG A 925 -0.56 -40.70 27.31
CA ARG A 925 -0.75 -42.05 27.86
C ARG A 925 -1.45 -41.98 29.22
N GLY A 926 -2.61 -42.63 29.33
CA GLY A 926 -3.44 -42.64 30.55
C GLY A 926 -4.30 -41.39 30.78
N LYS A 927 -4.23 -40.35 29.93
CA LYS A 927 -5.18 -39.22 29.93
C LYS A 927 -6.37 -39.53 29.00
N PRO A 928 -7.60 -39.07 29.29
CA PRO A 928 -8.70 -39.14 28.34
C PRO A 928 -8.39 -38.34 27.06
N GLU A 929 -8.88 -38.78 25.90
CA GLU A 929 -8.66 -38.08 24.62
C GLU A 929 -9.12 -36.61 24.66
N ALA A 930 -10.26 -36.34 25.31
CA ALA A 930 -10.79 -34.99 25.52
C ALA A 930 -9.89 -34.07 26.39
N ALA A 931 -8.87 -34.62 27.07
CA ALA A 931 -7.86 -33.86 27.80
C ALA A 931 -6.60 -33.54 26.96
N TRP A 932 -6.59 -33.90 25.67
CA TRP A 932 -5.49 -33.57 24.75
C TRP A 932 -5.44 -32.07 24.41
N ASN A 933 -4.71 -31.32 25.22
CA ASN A 933 -4.43 -29.90 24.98
C ASN A 933 -3.08 -29.50 25.62
N PRO A 934 -1.93 -29.99 25.10
CA PRO A 934 -0.63 -29.84 25.76
C PRO A 934 -0.24 -28.36 25.90
N GLN A 935 0.19 -27.98 27.09
CA GLN A 935 0.56 -26.60 27.40
C GLN A 935 1.95 -26.26 26.88
N TYR A 936 2.26 -24.97 26.72
CA TYR A 936 3.58 -24.51 26.26
C TYR A 936 4.74 -25.14 27.06
N ALA A 937 4.58 -25.31 28.38
CA ALA A 937 5.62 -25.91 29.22
C ALA A 937 5.82 -27.41 28.93
N GLU A 938 4.75 -28.16 28.67
CA GLU A 938 4.84 -29.55 28.22
C GLU A 938 5.53 -29.62 26.84
N ILE A 939 5.12 -28.78 25.88
CA ILE A 939 5.69 -28.73 24.52
C ILE A 939 7.19 -28.40 24.52
N GLU A 940 7.66 -27.45 25.35
CA GLU A 940 9.09 -27.15 25.46
C GLU A 940 9.88 -28.20 26.25
N SER A 941 9.23 -29.06 27.05
CA SER A 941 9.91 -30.17 27.74
C SER A 941 10.25 -31.36 26.83
N LEU A 942 9.64 -31.43 25.64
CA LEU A 942 9.89 -32.47 24.63
C LEU A 942 11.28 -32.29 24.01
N ARG A 943 12.25 -33.04 24.52
CA ARG A 943 13.68 -32.95 24.20
C ARG A 943 13.97 -33.45 22.80
N HIS A 944 13.44 -34.61 22.42
CA HIS A 944 13.62 -35.17 21.08
C HIS A 944 12.94 -34.28 20.03
N LEU A 945 11.76 -33.72 20.30
CA LEU A 945 11.11 -32.73 19.44
C LEU A 945 11.93 -31.44 19.30
N ASN A 946 12.43 -30.88 20.40
CA ASN A 946 13.30 -29.70 20.38
C ASN A 946 14.52 -29.92 19.47
N ASN A 947 15.17 -31.07 19.63
CA ASN A 947 16.38 -31.42 18.90
C ASN A 947 16.08 -31.78 17.43
N PHE A 948 14.95 -32.42 17.15
CA PHE A 948 14.45 -32.67 15.79
C PHE A 948 14.20 -31.37 15.04
N VAL A 949 13.50 -30.40 15.64
CA VAL A 949 13.22 -29.11 14.97
C VAL A 949 14.50 -28.27 14.79
N ARG A 950 15.48 -28.38 15.69
CA ARG A 950 16.82 -27.77 15.50
C ARG A 950 17.56 -28.42 14.33
N GLU A 951 17.61 -29.74 14.27
CA GLU A 951 18.29 -30.50 13.20
C GLU A 951 17.60 -30.32 11.83
N LEU A 952 16.27 -30.31 11.79
CA LEU A 952 15.45 -29.99 10.62
C LEU A 952 15.81 -28.64 10.02
N LEU A 953 15.94 -27.60 10.85
CA LEU A 953 16.30 -26.27 10.39
C LEU A 953 17.82 -26.09 10.15
N ARG A 954 18.65 -27.08 10.50
CA ARG A 954 20.08 -27.14 10.15
C ARG A 954 20.28 -27.77 8.78
N VAL A 955 19.74 -28.98 8.58
CA VAL A 955 19.87 -29.74 7.32
C VAL A 955 19.00 -29.14 6.22
N TYR A 956 17.75 -28.79 6.55
CA TYR A 956 16.75 -28.30 5.60
C TYR A 956 16.36 -26.84 5.87
N SER A 957 17.36 -25.96 6.04
CA SER A 957 17.16 -24.51 6.22
C SER A 957 16.34 -23.93 5.06
N PRO A 958 15.12 -23.37 5.29
CA PRO A 958 14.29 -22.85 4.20
C PRO A 958 14.93 -21.66 3.46
N ALA A 959 15.79 -20.88 4.15
CA ALA A 959 16.50 -19.76 3.56
C ALA A 959 17.80 -20.22 2.87
N LEU A 960 17.85 -20.10 1.55
CA LEU A 960 18.96 -20.55 0.70
C LEU A 960 20.17 -19.61 0.76
N PHE A 961 20.04 -18.41 0.20
CA PHE A 961 21.09 -17.39 0.17
C PHE A 961 20.48 -16.00 0.37
N LEU A 962 21.15 -15.18 1.18
CA LEU A 962 20.61 -13.96 1.74
C LEU A 962 21.54 -12.78 1.40
N PRO A 963 21.41 -12.19 0.20
CA PRO A 963 22.34 -11.17 -0.28
C PRO A 963 22.18 -9.85 0.48
N ARG A 964 23.30 -9.12 0.59
CA ARG A 964 23.43 -7.76 1.09
C ARG A 964 24.31 -6.95 0.14
N GLU A 965 24.17 -5.64 0.20
CA GLU A 965 24.96 -4.65 -0.54
C GLU A 965 25.69 -3.78 0.50
N ALA A 966 27.00 -3.57 0.35
CA ALA A 966 27.74 -2.65 1.20
C ALA A 966 27.29 -1.21 0.92
N SER A 967 26.67 -0.53 1.90
CA SER A 967 26.14 0.83 1.71
C SER A 967 27.21 1.92 1.73
N GLU A 968 28.38 1.59 2.26
CA GLU A 968 29.58 2.40 2.44
C GLU A 968 30.83 1.51 2.26
N ASP A 969 32.01 2.11 2.16
CA ASP A 969 33.26 1.35 2.16
C ASP A 969 33.51 0.83 3.59
N VAL A 970 33.56 -0.49 3.77
CA VAL A 970 33.50 -1.12 5.10
C VAL A 970 34.47 -2.30 5.20
N THR A 971 35.29 -2.34 6.24
CA THR A 971 36.15 -3.51 6.51
C THR A 971 35.30 -4.68 7.03
N LEU A 972 35.56 -5.90 6.56
CA LEU A 972 34.97 -7.15 7.04
C LEU A 972 36.07 -8.23 7.00
N ALA A 973 36.28 -8.99 8.08
CA ALA A 973 37.39 -9.95 8.18
C ALA A 973 38.76 -9.34 7.78
N ASN A 974 39.08 -8.15 8.30
CA ASN A 974 40.23 -7.31 7.93
C ASN A 974 40.35 -6.89 6.46
N THR A 975 39.43 -7.32 5.59
CA THR A 975 39.39 -6.98 4.16
C THR A 975 38.52 -5.74 3.92
N LEU A 976 39.02 -4.76 3.18
CA LEU A 976 38.21 -3.59 2.78
C LEU A 976 37.19 -3.99 1.70
N ILE A 977 35.89 -3.90 2.02
CA ILE A 977 34.79 -4.18 1.10
C ILE A 977 34.27 -2.85 0.52
N PRO A 978 34.43 -2.57 -0.79
CA PRO A 978 33.97 -1.33 -1.38
C PRO A 978 32.43 -1.21 -1.43
N LYS A 979 31.93 0.02 -1.33
CA LYS A 979 30.51 0.38 -1.50
C LYS A 979 29.93 -0.19 -2.79
N GLY A 980 28.77 -0.84 -2.68
CA GLY A 980 28.07 -1.50 -3.77
C GLY A 980 28.53 -2.94 -4.06
N THR A 981 29.54 -3.45 -3.34
CA THR A 981 29.89 -4.88 -3.41
C THR A 981 28.78 -5.73 -2.78
N LEU A 982 28.47 -6.87 -3.40
CA LEU A 982 27.51 -7.82 -2.85
C LEU A 982 28.18 -8.77 -1.87
N VAL A 983 27.58 -8.95 -0.69
CA VAL A 983 28.01 -9.92 0.33
C VAL A 983 26.83 -10.86 0.63
N VAL A 984 27.05 -12.16 0.54
CA VAL A 984 26.00 -13.18 0.58
C VAL A 984 26.20 -14.08 1.79
N ILE A 985 25.16 -14.16 2.62
CA ILE A 985 25.06 -15.13 3.71
C ILE A 985 24.35 -16.38 3.17
N VAL A 986 24.96 -17.56 3.33
CA VAL A 986 24.37 -18.85 2.95
C VAL A 986 24.27 -19.69 4.22
N PRO A 987 23.09 -19.89 4.83
CA PRO A 987 22.99 -20.64 6.09
C PRO A 987 23.57 -22.06 6.00
N ALA A 988 23.36 -22.73 4.86
CA ALA A 988 23.94 -24.04 4.58
C ALA A 988 25.47 -24.09 4.76
N VAL A 989 26.20 -23.01 4.45
CA VAL A 989 27.66 -22.96 4.58
C VAL A 989 28.11 -23.11 6.05
N THR A 990 27.44 -22.47 7.02
CA THR A 990 27.76 -22.72 8.44
C THR A 990 27.05 -23.94 9.02
N HIS A 991 25.94 -24.38 8.43
CA HIS A 991 25.18 -25.56 8.88
C HIS A 991 25.82 -26.89 8.49
N PHE A 992 26.58 -26.95 7.38
CA PHE A 992 27.24 -28.15 6.87
C PHE A 992 28.78 -28.11 6.95
N ASN A 993 29.38 -27.05 7.50
CA ASN A 993 30.84 -27.02 7.70
C ASN A 993 31.26 -28.08 8.75
N THR A 994 32.11 -29.01 8.33
CA THR A 994 32.60 -30.13 9.14
C THR A 994 33.57 -29.71 10.25
N GLN A 995 34.19 -28.53 10.15
CA GLN A 995 34.95 -27.91 11.25
C GLN A 995 34.05 -27.45 12.41
N ILE A 996 32.74 -27.28 12.16
CA ILE A 996 31.75 -26.84 13.15
C ILE A 996 30.92 -28.02 13.67
N TRP A 997 30.46 -28.90 12.78
CA TRP A 997 29.51 -29.97 13.11
C TRP A 997 30.11 -31.38 13.13
N GLY A 998 31.41 -31.50 12.91
CA GLY A 998 32.11 -32.79 12.79
C GLY A 998 31.99 -33.42 11.39
N PRO A 999 32.60 -34.60 11.17
CA PRO A 999 32.63 -35.26 9.87
C PRO A 999 31.25 -35.73 9.37
N ASP A 1000 30.27 -35.85 10.27
CA ASP A 1000 28.89 -36.25 9.92
C ASP A 1000 27.94 -35.04 9.75
N ALA A 1001 28.47 -33.84 9.48
CA ALA A 1001 27.66 -32.63 9.29
C ALA A 1001 26.48 -32.82 8.31
N GLU A 1002 26.64 -33.63 7.27
CA GLU A 1002 25.57 -33.91 6.30
C GLU A 1002 24.50 -34.91 6.80
N ALA A 1003 24.79 -35.66 7.87
CA ALA A 1003 23.85 -36.61 8.45
C ALA A 1003 22.79 -35.92 9.34
N PHE A 1004 21.53 -36.27 9.12
CA PHE A 1004 20.44 -35.88 10.01
C PHE A 1004 20.51 -36.68 11.32
N ARG A 1005 20.99 -36.06 12.40
CA ARG A 1005 21.18 -36.69 13.73
C ARG A 1005 20.67 -35.79 14.85
N PRO A 1006 19.38 -35.86 15.25
CA PRO A 1006 18.84 -35.06 16.35
C PRO A 1006 19.64 -35.22 17.67
N GLY A 1007 20.20 -36.41 17.92
CA GLY A 1007 21.07 -36.64 19.08
C GLY A 1007 22.30 -35.73 19.19
N ARG A 1008 22.77 -35.11 18.10
CA ARG A 1008 23.94 -34.20 18.15
C ARG A 1008 23.72 -32.99 19.07
N TRP A 1009 22.47 -32.62 19.32
CA TRP A 1009 22.12 -31.51 20.21
C TRP A 1009 22.15 -31.88 21.70
N ASP A 1010 22.36 -33.17 22.02
CA ASP A 1010 22.52 -33.69 23.39
C ASP A 1010 23.98 -33.99 23.77
N GLU A 1011 24.87 -33.99 22.78
CA GLU A 1011 26.30 -34.25 22.94
C GLU A 1011 27.01 -32.99 23.50
N ARG A 1012 27.76 -33.18 24.58
CA ARG A 1012 28.65 -32.15 25.13
C ARG A 1012 30.00 -32.23 24.41
N GLY A 1013 30.66 -31.08 24.23
CA GLY A 1013 32.03 -31.05 23.71
C GLY A 1013 32.98 -31.87 24.58
N GLU A 1014 33.99 -32.47 23.97
CA GLU A 1014 35.00 -33.21 24.72
C GLU A 1014 35.66 -32.31 25.77
N LYS A 1015 36.07 -32.90 26.90
CA LYS A 1015 36.90 -32.25 27.95
C LYS A 1015 36.30 -30.97 28.55
N GLY A 1016 34.98 -30.76 28.42
CA GLY A 1016 34.30 -29.59 28.99
C GLY A 1016 34.36 -28.35 28.12
N GLU A 1017 34.71 -28.49 26.84
CA GLU A 1017 34.52 -27.43 25.85
C GLU A 1017 33.02 -27.08 25.70
N PRO A 1018 32.70 -25.82 25.32
CA PRO A 1018 31.32 -25.42 25.05
C PRO A 1018 30.64 -26.32 24.00
N GLY A 1019 29.36 -26.65 24.18
CA GLY A 1019 28.64 -27.56 23.29
C GLY A 1019 28.42 -27.02 21.87
N LEU A 1020 27.86 -27.85 20.99
CA LEU A 1020 27.55 -27.51 19.59
C LEU A 1020 26.58 -26.33 19.41
N ASP A 1021 25.96 -25.84 20.49
CA ASP A 1021 25.10 -24.66 20.51
C ASP A 1021 25.74 -23.39 21.11
N SER A 1022 27.03 -23.44 21.43
CA SER A 1022 27.78 -22.37 22.11
C SER A 1022 28.03 -21.11 21.30
N ASP A 1023 28.25 -21.22 19.97
CA ASP A 1023 28.22 -20.06 19.08
C ASP A 1023 26.85 -19.97 18.39
N PRO A 1024 26.02 -18.96 18.71
CA PRO A 1024 24.79 -18.69 17.97
C PRO A 1024 25.00 -18.60 16.46
N TYR A 1025 26.18 -18.16 15.99
CA TYR A 1025 26.48 -17.96 14.57
C TYR A 1025 26.91 -19.24 13.83
N ALA A 1026 27.01 -20.39 14.51
CA ALA A 1026 27.02 -21.70 13.86
C ALA A 1026 25.62 -22.05 13.30
N PHE A 1027 24.57 -21.85 14.12
CA PHE A 1027 23.19 -22.24 13.81
C PHE A 1027 22.29 -21.03 13.49
N VAL A 1028 22.22 -20.67 12.21
CA VAL A 1028 21.64 -19.40 11.74
C VAL A 1028 20.36 -19.46 10.86
N PRO A 1029 19.45 -20.46 10.95
CA PRO A 1029 18.29 -20.53 10.04
C PRO A 1029 17.32 -19.33 10.14
N PHE A 1030 17.39 -18.59 11.24
CA PHE A 1030 16.62 -17.37 11.47
C PHE A 1030 17.45 -16.08 11.39
N LEU A 1031 18.75 -16.16 11.08
CA LEU A 1031 19.74 -15.10 11.36
C LEU A 1031 19.78 -14.69 12.86
N HIS A 1032 20.70 -13.79 13.22
CA HIS A 1032 20.84 -13.24 14.57
C HIS A 1032 21.12 -11.72 14.54
N GLY A 1033 21.36 -11.11 15.70
CA GLY A 1033 21.60 -9.67 15.84
C GLY A 1033 20.36 -8.81 15.47
N PRO A 1034 20.55 -7.49 15.24
CA PRO A 1034 19.45 -6.56 14.93
C PRO A 1034 18.66 -6.90 13.66
N ARG A 1035 19.20 -7.75 12.77
CA ARG A 1035 18.56 -8.21 11.53
C ARG A 1035 17.98 -9.64 11.63
N GLY A 1036 18.10 -10.29 12.78
CA GLY A 1036 17.53 -11.62 13.04
C GLY A 1036 16.01 -11.63 12.91
N CYS A 1037 15.45 -12.74 12.41
CA CYS A 1037 14.04 -12.89 12.08
C CYS A 1037 13.14 -12.61 13.29
N ILE A 1038 12.18 -11.70 13.10
CA ILE A 1038 11.23 -11.30 14.14
C ILE A 1038 10.23 -12.43 14.47
N GLY A 1039 9.87 -13.24 13.48
CA GLY A 1039 8.95 -14.37 13.64
C GLY A 1039 9.55 -15.63 14.28
N LYS A 1040 10.82 -15.63 14.74
CA LYS A 1040 11.51 -16.84 15.23
C LYS A 1040 10.71 -17.63 16.27
N ALA A 1041 10.19 -16.97 17.31
CA ALA A 1041 9.39 -17.64 18.35
C ALA A 1041 8.09 -18.24 17.78
N PHE A 1042 7.41 -17.50 16.92
CA PHE A 1042 6.16 -17.93 16.27
C PHE A 1042 6.38 -19.15 15.37
N ALA A 1043 7.42 -19.12 14.52
CA ALA A 1043 7.77 -20.23 13.64
C ALA A 1043 8.15 -21.48 14.43
N MET A 1044 8.99 -21.37 15.47
CA MET A 1044 9.38 -22.51 16.30
C MET A 1044 8.18 -23.19 16.98
N ILE A 1045 7.27 -22.41 17.57
CA ILE A 1045 6.07 -22.96 18.24
C ILE A 1045 5.11 -23.57 17.21
N THR A 1046 4.90 -22.90 16.07
CA THR A 1046 4.04 -23.42 14.99
C THR A 1046 4.56 -24.76 14.46
N LEU A 1047 5.86 -24.87 14.19
CA LEU A 1047 6.46 -26.14 13.73
C LEU A 1047 6.31 -27.25 14.76
N LYS A 1048 6.64 -27.00 16.04
CA LYS A 1048 6.46 -27.99 17.12
C LYS A 1048 5.01 -28.48 17.21
N VAL A 1049 4.05 -27.57 17.27
CA VAL A 1049 2.61 -27.90 17.41
C VAL A 1049 2.09 -28.72 16.23
N MET A 1050 2.46 -28.34 15.00
CA MET A 1050 2.09 -29.08 13.78
C MET A 1050 2.72 -30.49 13.77
N ILE A 1051 4.01 -30.61 14.09
CA ILE A 1051 4.73 -31.90 14.12
C ILE A 1051 4.17 -32.83 15.22
N ILE A 1052 3.82 -32.29 16.40
CA ILE A 1052 3.21 -33.08 17.49
C ILE A 1052 1.90 -33.73 17.02
N GLU A 1053 0.95 -32.96 16.47
CA GLU A 1053 -0.34 -33.50 16.03
C GLU A 1053 -0.16 -34.47 14.84
N MET A 1054 0.74 -34.16 13.90
CA MET A 1054 1.06 -35.04 12.77
C MET A 1054 1.61 -36.39 13.22
N VAL A 1055 2.56 -36.41 14.15
CA VAL A 1055 3.20 -37.66 14.64
C VAL A 1055 2.25 -38.44 15.57
N ARG A 1056 1.36 -37.76 16.31
CA ARG A 1056 0.33 -38.38 17.14
C ARG A 1056 -0.72 -39.13 16.31
N GLU A 1057 -1.22 -38.52 15.23
CA GLU A 1057 -2.29 -39.08 14.40
C GLU A 1057 -1.78 -40.05 13.31
N PHE A 1058 -0.54 -39.87 12.82
CA PHE A 1058 -0.06 -40.57 11.62
C PHE A 1058 1.32 -41.22 11.72
N GLY A 1059 1.46 -42.35 11.03
CA GLY A 1059 2.73 -42.88 10.57
C GLY A 1059 3.11 -42.31 9.20
N PHE A 1060 4.41 -42.20 8.93
CA PHE A 1060 4.93 -41.75 7.63
C PHE A 1060 5.92 -42.79 7.06
N THR A 1061 5.78 -43.15 5.79
CA THR A 1061 6.71 -44.04 5.08
C THR A 1061 6.97 -43.56 3.66
N THR A 1062 8.12 -43.96 3.09
CA THR A 1062 8.51 -43.59 1.72
C THR A 1062 7.69 -44.40 0.71
N PRO A 1063 7.19 -43.81 -0.40
CA PRO A 1063 6.39 -44.53 -1.38
C PRO A 1063 7.13 -45.73 -2.00
N PRO A 1064 6.44 -46.85 -2.30
CA PRO A 1064 7.04 -48.02 -2.93
C PRO A 1064 7.79 -47.66 -4.22
N GLY A 1065 9.04 -48.13 -4.32
CA GLY A 1065 9.92 -47.86 -5.47
C GLY A 1065 10.65 -46.51 -5.45
N GLN A 1066 10.54 -45.72 -4.36
CA GLN A 1066 11.36 -44.51 -4.16
C GLN A 1066 12.45 -44.74 -3.12
N ASN A 1067 13.69 -44.33 -3.44
CA ASN A 1067 14.87 -44.57 -2.60
C ASN A 1067 15.09 -43.51 -1.50
N GLY A 1068 14.09 -42.68 -1.20
CA GLY A 1068 14.22 -41.58 -0.23
C GLY A 1068 15.14 -40.44 -0.67
N VAL A 1069 15.61 -40.42 -1.93
CA VAL A 1069 16.39 -39.30 -2.50
C VAL A 1069 15.44 -38.32 -3.19
N VAL A 1070 15.57 -37.02 -2.88
CA VAL A 1070 14.73 -35.94 -3.41
C VAL A 1070 15.59 -34.97 -4.21
N GLU A 1071 15.28 -34.77 -5.50
CA GLU A 1071 15.87 -33.69 -6.28
C GLU A 1071 15.31 -32.33 -5.85
N TYR A 1072 16.15 -31.28 -5.83
CA TYR A 1072 15.76 -29.94 -5.40
C TYR A 1072 15.30 -29.04 -6.56
N ALA A 1073 14.41 -28.10 -6.28
CA ALA A 1073 14.04 -27.04 -7.20
C ALA A 1073 15.13 -25.96 -7.30
N ASN A 1074 15.84 -25.91 -8.43
CA ASN A 1074 16.79 -24.84 -8.76
C ASN A 1074 16.43 -24.20 -10.11
N PRO A 1075 16.27 -22.85 -10.22
CA PRO A 1075 16.23 -21.86 -9.14
C PRO A 1075 14.87 -21.81 -8.42
N ASN A 1076 14.90 -21.66 -7.10
CA ASN A 1076 13.74 -21.29 -6.27
C ASN A 1076 14.17 -20.29 -5.16
N PHE A 1077 13.20 -19.69 -4.46
CA PHE A 1077 13.46 -18.81 -3.31
C PHE A 1077 13.69 -19.54 -1.98
N THR A 1078 13.15 -20.75 -1.83
CA THR A 1078 13.40 -21.62 -0.67
C THR A 1078 13.82 -23.03 -1.07
N LEU A 1079 14.48 -23.75 -0.17
CA LEU A 1079 14.88 -25.14 -0.38
C LEU A 1079 13.63 -26.02 -0.53
N ARG A 1080 13.30 -26.47 -1.74
CA ARG A 1080 12.11 -27.31 -1.99
C ARG A 1080 12.43 -28.52 -2.86
N PRO A 1081 11.63 -29.59 -2.77
CA PRO A 1081 11.55 -30.62 -3.80
C PRO A 1081 11.32 -30.02 -5.20
N LYS A 1082 11.90 -30.63 -6.23
CA LYS A 1082 11.74 -30.29 -7.65
C LYS A 1082 10.32 -30.59 -8.15
N ASP A 1083 9.83 -31.77 -7.79
CA ASP A 1083 8.47 -32.25 -7.97
C ASP A 1083 7.84 -32.43 -6.58
N ASN A 1084 6.53 -32.24 -6.42
CA ASN A 1084 5.89 -32.24 -5.09
C ASN A 1084 6.12 -33.56 -4.34
N LEU A 1085 6.55 -33.47 -3.08
CA LEU A 1085 6.82 -34.58 -2.19
C LEU A 1085 5.56 -35.42 -1.96
N ARG A 1086 5.67 -36.69 -2.33
CA ARG A 1086 4.68 -37.71 -1.99
C ARG A 1086 5.25 -38.57 -0.86
N VAL A 1087 4.48 -38.73 0.20
CA VAL A 1087 4.76 -39.66 1.31
C VAL A 1087 3.56 -40.57 1.50
N VAL A 1088 3.80 -41.81 1.91
CA VAL A 1088 2.72 -42.66 2.39
C VAL A 1088 2.41 -42.22 3.82
N VAL A 1089 1.17 -41.77 4.03
CA VAL A 1089 0.62 -41.42 5.33
C VAL A 1089 -0.23 -42.60 5.77
N GLU A 1090 0.00 -43.08 6.98
CA GLU A 1090 -0.67 -44.22 7.62
C GLU A 1090 -1.42 -43.70 8.87
N LYS A 1091 -2.67 -44.12 9.11
CA LYS A 1091 -3.41 -43.66 10.28
C LYS A 1091 -3.11 -44.55 11.50
N ARG A 1092 -2.64 -43.94 12.58
CA ARG A 1092 -2.38 -44.64 13.85
C ARG A 1092 -3.70 -44.97 14.54
N HIS A 1093 -3.92 -46.25 14.83
CA HIS A 1093 -5.12 -46.71 15.56
C HIS A 1093 -4.91 -46.59 17.07
N MET A 1094 -5.71 -45.74 17.74
CA MET A 1094 -5.64 -45.56 19.20
C MET A 1094 -5.93 -46.83 20.02
N SER A 1095 -6.55 -47.85 19.41
CA SER A 1095 -6.76 -49.18 20.02
C SER A 1095 -5.46 -49.92 20.32
N ASP A 1096 -4.43 -49.72 19.49
CA ASP A 1096 -3.20 -50.50 19.55
C ASP A 1096 -2.30 -50.04 20.71
N VAL A 1097 -2.58 -48.84 21.24
CA VAL A 1097 -1.91 -48.20 22.38
C VAL A 1097 -2.26 -48.86 23.73
N VAL A 1098 -3.23 -49.78 23.76
CA VAL A 1098 -3.65 -50.52 24.98
C VAL A 1098 -3.26 -52.02 24.92
N GLY A 1099 -2.82 -52.52 23.76
CA GLY A 1099 -2.65 -53.96 23.48
C GLY A 1099 -1.26 -54.56 23.68
N GLY A 1100 -0.37 -53.91 24.44
CA GLY A 1100 1.08 -54.19 24.50
C GLY A 1100 1.55 -55.50 25.15
N THR A 1101 0.79 -56.60 25.10
CA THR A 1101 1.22 -57.95 25.51
C THR A 1101 0.68 -59.06 24.61
N ARG A 1102 1.44 -59.39 23.56
CA ARG A 1102 1.47 -60.72 22.93
C ARG A 1102 2.78 -60.96 22.19
#